data_AF-A0A8T1GDE2-F1
#
_entry.id   AF-A0A8T1GDE2-F1
#
_cell.length_a   1.000
_cell.length_b   1.000
_cell.length_c   1.000
_cell.angle_alpha   90.00
_cell.angle_beta   90.00
_cell.angle_gamma   90.00
#
_symmetry.space_group_name_H-M   'P 1'
#
loop_
_entity.id
_entity.type
_entity.pdbx_description
1 polymer ?
#
loop_
_entity_poly.entity_id
_entity_poly.type
_entity_poly.pdbx_seq_one_letter_code
_entity_poly.pdbx_strand_id
1 'polypeptide(L)'
;MKSSRVDSIILAPQTQPLRRASRRVTAQRILLAAWFCVGMMPLILQIRSYLKFMTPHKITETLVKPPGVEGETARLAVFCPVKELYIAQVRWNIEASYYHEVEHGRLCHFVVPQYNIHGNYLLGPAKTKLSSTTPASCADDSYPLEYYFYHGNIGYFAFYEEAQGTYCDKDKTAYVRVHGLGTYDINGSSLVRDTGDDGYRKSYWYSVFCGVWLLYRTIQMRRCYISCKRYARRCDFTQEPVNRKIAVVYVQENMRLTAHGATNWHRAVMLYLLVEGLMSDLFMLIAQDGIFIKLQYVSLGYNLSGVLLLVFEIIENMKWLHEKWRVFIKRLIFCYEASMLGELLSVVGLHHYITGLNRSVLKDSKVTAVTVSYYVWSLVGHGVLVLGLITFIISVRAVWAVVYVRWKHRALAVFFAPCCVDSTLALRNKMTLLGGYHWHNNKLSYTADTLKSFGLLKMEKDDGTEFVVLRKIHWVEVPTDSLYVIGTLVEDRTAYIVSHGFGTYDINGPSLVEDTGSTSYRKSYWYATTGALWVVYRGLVLRRSFIICKRYARRCSNLGVSLRRKEAVVYAHEQLRLTAHGATKLHRVALLYLLIEGLMGDLFLLIANNGLLSKIQYVSLGYNLSGLLLVAFEIIESTNWLRERTRVFIKRLLFCYESSLLGEIVGAALQQSFLTRLNGSRALKKSNHVNLAVSHYVWSIRKLLLVWLLAGVAPFVLQMRSFLKFVTPHKLTKSLIVPSGSPEETRNLVEICPVRALILSGVWWNVEPTHYYLVGSKRICHFVAPQYNTHGNYLIGATKVEPYDTTPTNCADDSYAFDQYFYHGSIGYYSFYEEQTGTYCAKDNTVYIFGNGLGSFDINGSFLAEDTGSGGYRHSFYYGLVGSIWVTYRALVLRRSFISCKRYGRRCDEVGENLNRKEAVIFVQENLRLSAHGATIYHRFALLYLLVEGIMTDLFLLIANEGILAKIQYVSLGYNLSGFLLLIYEIIEASSCMREKYRLFFKRLWFSYETAFLGELLSAALQEQMITALNRSSIFDKSKSTALAVSYYFWSLIGHGIFVLALTAFVLSCRLHIETA
;
A
#
# COMPACT_ATOMS: atom_id res chain seq x y z
N MET A 1 14.09 -33.29 -15.21
CA MET A 1 15.13 -33.69 -16.18
C MET A 1 16.50 -33.38 -15.58
N LYS A 2 17.37 -34.39 -15.48
CA LYS A 2 18.74 -34.27 -14.97
C LYS A 2 19.53 -33.27 -15.83
N SER A 3 20.22 -32.34 -15.17
CA SER A 3 21.17 -31.40 -15.77
C SER A 3 22.26 -32.18 -16.50
N SER A 4 22.28 -32.13 -17.82
CA SER A 4 23.42 -32.58 -18.63
C SER A 4 24.59 -31.65 -18.32
N ARG A 5 25.60 -32.20 -17.65
CA ARG A 5 26.94 -31.63 -17.51
C ARG A 5 27.47 -31.43 -18.94
N VAL A 6 27.73 -30.19 -19.34
CA VAL A 6 28.43 -29.89 -20.60
C VAL A 6 29.89 -29.74 -20.24
N ASP A 7 30.63 -30.82 -20.44
CA ASP A 7 32.08 -30.82 -20.41
C ASP A 7 32.60 -30.19 -21.71
N SER A 8 33.71 -29.46 -21.59
CA SER A 8 34.50 -28.77 -22.65
C SER A 8 34.02 -27.37 -23.13
N ILE A 9 34.45 -26.35 -22.39
CA ILE A 9 34.99 -25.14 -23.03
C ILE A 9 36.43 -25.51 -23.39
N ILE A 10 36.75 -25.62 -24.69
CA ILE A 10 38.12 -25.90 -25.15
C ILE A 10 39.04 -24.79 -24.63
N LEU A 11 39.75 -25.08 -23.54
CA LEU A 11 41.00 -24.44 -23.12
C LEU A 11 42.12 -25.33 -23.66
N ALA A 12 42.39 -25.27 -24.96
CA ALA A 12 43.61 -25.88 -25.51
C ALA A 12 44.77 -24.90 -25.35
N PRO A 13 45.91 -25.30 -24.76
CA PRO A 13 47.10 -24.48 -24.70
C PRO A 13 47.78 -24.52 -26.08
N GLN A 14 47.65 -23.44 -26.86
CA GLN A 14 48.54 -23.22 -28.00
C GLN A 14 49.58 -22.16 -27.67
N THR A 15 50.82 -22.59 -27.75
CA THR A 15 52.07 -21.86 -27.61
C THR A 15 52.12 -20.64 -28.53
N GLN A 16 52.51 -19.49 -27.95
CA GLN A 16 52.71 -18.22 -28.65
C GLN A 16 53.85 -18.31 -29.68
N PRO A 17 53.72 -17.65 -30.84
CA PRO A 17 54.84 -16.97 -31.48
C PRO A 17 54.79 -15.48 -31.12
N LEU A 18 55.88 -14.98 -30.53
CA LEU A 18 56.13 -13.56 -30.32
C LEU A 18 56.01 -12.77 -31.64
N ARG A 19 55.06 -11.83 -31.74
CA ARG A 19 55.15 -10.71 -32.70
C ARG A 19 54.76 -9.36 -32.06
N ARG A 20 55.78 -8.50 -32.01
CA ARG A 20 55.85 -7.04 -31.76
C ARG A 20 54.61 -6.33 -31.19
N ALA A 21 54.76 -5.88 -29.95
CA ALA A 21 53.88 -4.98 -29.23
C ALA A 21 53.81 -3.58 -29.88
N SER A 22 52.74 -3.33 -30.64
CA SER A 22 52.12 -2.00 -30.65
C SER A 22 51.45 -1.80 -29.29
N ARG A 23 51.70 -0.66 -28.63
CA ARG A 23 51.20 -0.30 -27.29
C ARG A 23 49.68 -0.03 -27.32
N ARG A 24 48.86 -0.99 -27.77
CA ARG A 24 47.39 -0.92 -27.69
C ARG A 24 46.99 -1.06 -26.22
N VAL A 25 46.18 -0.11 -25.74
CA VAL A 25 45.55 -0.19 -24.43
C VAL A 25 44.70 -1.46 -24.37
N THR A 26 44.92 -2.31 -23.37
CA THR A 26 44.19 -3.58 -23.22
C THR A 26 42.70 -3.35 -22.95
N ALA A 27 41.84 -4.29 -23.37
CA ALA A 27 40.41 -4.25 -23.08
C ALA A 27 40.15 -4.15 -21.57
N GLN A 28 40.99 -4.79 -20.76
CA GLN A 28 40.96 -4.68 -19.30
C GLN A 28 41.12 -3.25 -18.79
N ARG A 29 42.07 -2.47 -19.33
CA ARG A 29 42.25 -1.07 -18.90
C ARG A 29 41.04 -0.20 -19.27
N ILE A 30 40.49 -0.39 -20.47
CA ILE A 30 39.34 0.40 -20.96
C ILE A 30 38.08 0.09 -20.14
N LEU A 31 37.77 -1.19 -19.91
CA LEU A 31 36.59 -1.62 -19.14
C LEU A 31 36.69 -1.23 -17.66
N LEU A 32 37.87 -1.36 -17.05
CA LEU A 32 38.07 -0.95 -15.65
C LEU A 32 37.99 0.57 -15.48
N ALA A 33 38.52 1.34 -16.43
CA ALA A 33 38.36 2.79 -16.43
C ALA A 33 36.88 3.19 -16.56
N ALA A 34 36.14 2.55 -17.48
CA ALA A 34 34.70 2.79 -17.64
C ALA A 34 33.91 2.41 -16.38
N TRP A 35 34.20 1.27 -15.75
CA TRP A 35 33.59 0.85 -14.48
C TRP A 35 33.88 1.84 -13.34
N PHE A 36 35.11 2.34 -13.26
CA PHE A 36 35.48 3.32 -12.24
C PHE A 36 34.73 4.64 -12.42
N CYS A 37 34.74 5.19 -13.64
CA CYS A 37 34.11 6.49 -13.93
C CYS A 37 32.58 6.44 -13.83
N VAL A 38 31.94 5.41 -14.38
CA VAL A 38 30.46 5.33 -14.44
C VAL A 38 29.86 4.72 -13.17
N GLY A 39 30.61 3.89 -12.44
CA GLY A 39 30.11 3.18 -11.26
C GLY A 39 30.71 3.60 -9.93
N MET A 40 32.03 3.53 -9.78
CA MET A 40 32.66 3.79 -8.48
C MET A 40 32.61 5.26 -8.07
N MET A 41 32.78 6.21 -8.99
CA MET A 41 32.71 7.63 -8.65
C MET A 41 31.35 8.03 -8.06
N PRO A 42 30.19 7.70 -8.67
CA PRO A 42 28.89 7.96 -8.05
C PRO A 42 28.73 7.27 -6.68
N LEU A 43 29.20 6.02 -6.52
CA LEU A 43 29.11 5.32 -5.24
C LEU A 43 29.91 6.03 -4.13
N ILE A 44 31.11 6.53 -4.45
CA ILE A 44 31.94 7.29 -3.49
C ILE A 44 31.24 8.59 -3.08
N LEU A 45 30.60 9.29 -4.02
CA LEU A 45 29.80 10.47 -3.70
C LEU A 45 28.63 10.14 -2.78
N GLN A 46 27.91 9.05 -3.04
CA GLN A 46 26.81 8.60 -2.18
C GLN A 46 27.28 8.21 -0.77
N ILE A 47 28.42 7.51 -0.65
CA ILE A 47 29.02 7.18 0.65
C ILE A 47 29.39 8.47 1.40
N ARG A 48 29.98 9.45 0.73
CA ARG A 48 30.30 10.74 1.34
C ARG A 48 29.04 11.45 1.84
N SER A 49 27.99 11.51 1.03
CA SER A 49 26.72 12.13 1.40
C SER A 49 26.08 11.41 2.59
N TYR A 50 26.08 10.08 2.58
CA TYR A 50 25.60 9.26 3.69
C TYR A 50 26.34 9.55 4.99
N LEU A 51 27.69 9.56 4.97
CA LEU A 51 28.49 9.83 6.16
C LEU A 51 28.21 11.23 6.74
N LYS A 52 28.04 12.24 5.88
CA LYS A 52 27.66 13.59 6.33
C LYS A 52 26.34 13.62 7.09
N PHE A 53 25.32 12.93 6.59
CA PHE A 53 23.99 12.93 7.20
C PHE A 53 23.86 11.97 8.39
N MET A 54 24.63 10.90 8.42
CA MET A 54 24.66 9.93 9.52
C MET A 54 25.40 10.47 10.76
N THR A 55 26.34 11.39 10.55
CA THR A 55 27.14 11.94 11.65
C THR A 55 26.25 12.73 12.60
N PRO A 56 26.32 12.50 13.92
CA PRO A 56 25.56 13.28 14.88
C PRO A 56 25.91 14.76 14.78
N HIS A 57 24.91 15.62 14.85
CA HIS A 57 25.07 17.07 14.79
C HIS A 57 24.52 17.72 16.07
N LYS A 58 24.94 18.95 16.34
CA LYS A 58 24.44 19.80 17.43
C LYS A 58 24.00 21.13 16.81
N ILE A 59 22.91 21.70 17.31
CA ILE A 59 22.44 23.02 16.88
C ILE A 59 23.29 24.06 17.60
N THR A 60 23.76 25.08 16.87
CA THR A 60 24.48 26.19 17.48
C THR A 60 23.62 26.87 18.56
N GLU A 61 24.19 27.07 19.75
CA GLU A 61 23.46 27.47 20.95
C GLU A 61 22.71 28.81 20.79
N THR A 62 23.25 29.73 19.99
CA THR A 62 22.62 31.02 19.67
C THR A 62 21.34 30.91 18.83
N LEU A 63 21.12 29.76 18.17
CA LEU A 63 19.95 29.48 17.35
C LEU A 63 18.87 28.67 18.08
N VAL A 64 19.21 28.14 19.25
CA VAL A 64 18.27 27.40 20.11
C VAL A 64 17.38 28.40 20.83
N LYS A 65 16.08 28.08 20.91
CA LYS A 65 15.11 28.93 21.60
C LYS A 65 15.43 29.02 23.11
N PRO A 66 15.36 30.21 23.72
CA PRO A 66 15.46 30.34 25.18
C PRO A 66 14.34 29.57 25.89
N PRO A 67 14.65 28.80 26.96
CA PRO A 67 13.67 28.01 27.67
C PRO A 67 12.58 28.89 28.31
N GLY A 68 11.31 28.50 28.17
CA GLY A 68 10.17 29.15 28.83
C GLY A 68 9.64 30.45 28.21
N VAL A 69 10.20 30.94 27.10
CA VAL A 69 9.76 32.18 26.45
C VAL A 69 8.73 31.89 25.34
N GLU A 70 7.56 32.53 25.36
CA GLU A 70 6.58 32.43 24.26
C GLU A 70 7.01 33.25 23.04
N GLY A 71 6.57 32.84 21.85
CA GLY A 71 6.94 33.51 20.60
C GLY A 71 6.05 34.74 20.34
N GLU A 72 6.67 35.87 20.02
CA GLU A 72 5.95 37.08 19.66
C GLU A 72 5.56 37.06 18.18
N THR A 73 4.32 37.50 17.90
CA THR A 73 3.76 37.57 16.52
C THR A 73 3.47 39.02 16.07
N ALA A 74 3.74 40.00 16.93
CA ALA A 74 3.50 41.41 16.62
C ALA A 74 4.46 41.90 15.54
N ARG A 75 3.95 42.60 14.52
CA ARG A 75 4.76 43.28 13.49
C ARG A 75 5.87 42.41 12.87
N LEU A 76 5.59 41.13 12.58
CA LEU A 76 6.57 40.18 12.01
C LEU A 76 7.31 40.71 10.79
N ALA A 77 6.62 41.40 9.88
CA ALA A 77 7.23 41.96 8.66
C ALA A 77 8.32 43.02 8.94
N VAL A 78 8.30 43.62 10.14
CA VAL A 78 9.28 44.63 10.57
C VAL A 78 10.42 43.97 11.33
N PHE A 79 10.11 43.08 12.28
CA PHE A 79 11.12 42.49 13.16
C PHE A 79 11.84 41.28 12.55
N CYS A 80 11.17 40.58 11.64
CA CYS A 80 11.68 39.43 10.90
C CYS A 80 11.58 39.71 9.39
N PRO A 81 12.47 40.56 8.83
CA PRO A 81 12.30 41.12 7.49
C PRO A 81 12.77 40.18 6.36
N VAL A 82 13.33 39.01 6.68
CA VAL A 82 13.89 38.07 5.71
C VAL A 82 12.75 37.38 4.94
N LYS A 83 12.79 37.49 3.60
CA LYS A 83 11.76 36.90 2.72
C LYS A 83 12.29 35.76 1.85
N GLU A 84 13.57 35.81 1.49
CA GLU A 84 14.20 34.80 0.65
C GLU A 84 15.52 34.34 1.27
N LEU A 85 15.82 33.05 1.17
CA LEU A 85 17.16 32.49 1.40
C LEU A 85 17.80 32.16 0.05
N TYR A 86 19.04 32.59 -0.16
CA TYR A 86 19.86 32.21 -1.30
C TYR A 86 20.94 31.22 -0.86
N ILE A 87 20.73 29.95 -1.20
CA ILE A 87 21.54 28.81 -0.76
C ILE A 87 21.94 28.00 -1.99
N ALA A 88 23.23 27.72 -2.17
CA ALA A 88 23.77 26.93 -3.28
C ALA A 88 23.20 27.33 -4.65
N GLN A 89 23.17 28.63 -4.91
CA GLN A 89 22.63 29.27 -6.11
C GLN A 89 21.10 29.26 -6.23
N VAL A 90 20.36 28.56 -5.38
CA VAL A 90 18.89 28.48 -5.44
C VAL A 90 18.26 29.48 -4.46
N ARG A 91 17.15 30.11 -4.89
CA ARG A 91 16.33 30.97 -4.02
C ARG A 91 15.18 30.20 -3.41
N TRP A 92 15.02 30.32 -2.10
CA TRP A 92 13.98 29.69 -1.29
C TRP A 92 13.14 30.77 -0.63
N ASN A 93 11.83 30.75 -0.86
CA ASN A 93 10.93 31.67 -0.17
C ASN A 93 10.65 31.14 1.22
N ILE A 94 10.77 32.03 2.21
CA ILE A 94 10.50 31.71 3.61
C ILE A 94 9.42 32.64 4.14
N GLU A 95 8.69 32.14 5.13
CA GLU A 95 7.72 32.95 5.86
C GLU A 95 7.99 32.90 7.37
N ALA A 96 8.19 34.06 7.98
CA ALA A 96 8.31 34.18 9.43
C ALA A 96 6.97 33.82 10.11
N SER A 97 7.05 33.17 11.27
CA SER A 97 5.87 32.76 12.05
C SER A 97 5.82 33.40 13.43
N TYR A 98 6.95 33.53 14.12
CA TYR A 98 7.10 34.22 15.41
C TYR A 98 8.57 34.57 15.65
N TYR A 99 8.87 35.40 16.66
CA TYR A 99 10.24 35.69 17.08
C TYR A 99 10.42 35.73 18.60
N HIS A 100 11.68 35.70 19.02
CA HIS A 100 12.14 35.91 20.37
C HIS A 100 13.24 36.98 20.38
N GLU A 101 13.19 37.88 21.37
CA GLU A 101 14.31 38.77 21.64
C GLU A 101 15.39 38.02 22.44
N VAL A 102 16.64 38.15 22.01
CA VAL A 102 17.81 37.52 22.64
C VAL A 102 18.92 38.55 22.80
N GLU A 103 19.85 38.35 23.73
CA GLU A 103 20.89 39.34 24.07
C GLU A 103 21.72 39.85 22.88
N HIS A 104 21.81 39.06 21.80
CA HIS A 104 22.65 39.36 20.63
C HIS A 104 21.87 39.53 19.32
N GLY A 105 20.55 39.79 19.39
CA GLY A 105 19.74 40.05 18.20
C GLY A 105 18.29 39.58 18.34
N ARG A 106 17.70 39.16 17.22
CA ARG A 106 16.35 38.57 17.20
C ARG A 106 16.38 37.20 16.56
N LEU A 107 15.84 36.23 17.26
CA LEU A 107 15.68 34.86 16.79
C LEU A 107 14.28 34.71 16.17
N CYS A 108 14.21 34.57 14.86
CA CYS A 108 12.97 34.47 14.11
C CYS A 108 12.74 33.03 13.63
N HIS A 109 11.58 32.45 13.94
CA HIS A 109 11.18 31.17 13.38
C HIS A 109 10.58 31.35 11.98
N PHE A 110 10.98 30.52 11.03
CA PHE A 110 10.52 30.55 9.66
C PHE A 110 10.09 29.16 9.15
N VAL A 111 9.26 29.18 8.10
CA VAL A 111 8.79 27.97 7.42
C VAL A 111 8.95 28.07 5.91
N VAL A 112 9.13 26.92 5.25
CA VAL A 112 8.93 26.76 3.81
C VAL A 112 7.80 25.75 3.59
N PRO A 113 6.54 26.22 3.50
CA PRO A 113 5.38 25.36 3.62
C PRO A 113 5.32 24.22 2.59
N GLN A 114 5.70 24.52 1.35
CA GLN A 114 5.69 23.59 0.22
C GLN A 114 6.74 22.48 0.30
N TYR A 115 7.67 22.55 1.26
CA TYR A 115 8.72 21.54 1.45
C TYR A 115 8.79 21.01 2.87
N ASN A 116 7.85 21.36 3.75
CA ASN A 116 7.87 20.94 5.17
C ASN A 116 9.22 21.25 5.85
N ILE A 117 9.68 22.50 5.66
CA ILE A 117 10.90 23.02 6.28
C ILE A 117 10.53 23.94 7.42
N HIS A 118 11.17 23.73 8.57
CA HIS A 118 11.00 24.51 9.79
C HIS A 118 12.37 24.82 10.40
N GLY A 119 12.56 26.05 10.88
CA GLY A 119 13.85 26.47 11.40
C GLY A 119 13.83 27.84 12.04
N ASN A 120 14.96 28.22 12.63
CA ASN A 120 15.17 29.55 13.20
C ASN A 120 16.34 30.23 12.51
N TYR A 121 16.24 31.54 12.32
CA TYR A 121 17.36 32.38 11.95
C TYR A 121 17.60 33.47 13.00
N LEU A 122 18.86 33.76 13.28
CA LEU A 122 19.30 34.87 14.10
C LEU A 122 19.77 36.00 13.18
N LEU A 123 19.16 37.18 13.33
CA LEU A 123 19.61 38.39 12.67
C LEU A 123 20.40 39.25 13.65
N GLY A 124 21.67 39.52 13.34
CA GLY A 124 22.50 40.35 14.21
C GLY A 124 22.18 41.85 14.10
N PRO A 125 22.49 42.63 15.15
CA PRO A 125 22.01 44.01 15.29
C PRO A 125 22.81 45.04 14.47
N ALA A 126 24.05 44.71 14.09
CA ALA A 126 24.97 45.64 13.45
C ALA A 126 25.30 45.22 12.01
N LYS A 127 25.58 46.22 11.17
CA LYS A 127 26.03 45.99 9.80
C LYS A 127 27.39 45.28 9.79
N THR A 128 27.58 44.37 8.83
CA THR A 128 28.80 43.57 8.69
C THR A 128 29.31 43.55 7.25
N LYS A 129 30.55 43.06 7.07
CA LYS A 129 31.12 42.86 5.73
C LYS A 129 30.35 41.77 4.98
N LEU A 130 30.26 41.95 3.66
CA LEU A 130 29.60 41.00 2.76
C LEU A 130 30.12 39.58 2.92
N SER A 131 29.20 38.62 2.97
CA SER A 131 29.54 37.22 2.70
C SER A 131 29.95 37.05 1.23
N SER A 132 30.77 36.04 0.93
CA SER A 132 31.29 35.76 -0.42
C SER A 132 30.20 35.52 -1.48
N THR A 133 28.98 35.20 -1.07
CA THR A 133 27.82 34.95 -1.94
C THR A 133 26.91 36.16 -2.10
N THR A 134 27.16 37.26 -1.37
CA THR A 134 26.30 38.44 -1.36
C THR A 134 26.66 39.39 -2.51
N PRO A 135 25.67 39.91 -3.26
CA PRO A 135 25.92 40.88 -4.32
C PRO A 135 26.60 42.15 -3.80
N ALA A 136 27.52 42.71 -4.59
CA ALA A 136 28.21 43.95 -4.26
C ALA A 136 27.24 45.14 -4.02
N SER A 137 26.05 45.10 -4.62
CA SER A 137 25.00 46.12 -4.42
C SER A 137 24.50 46.22 -2.96
N CYS A 138 24.76 45.20 -2.14
CA CYS A 138 24.34 45.11 -0.74
C CYS A 138 25.45 45.49 0.25
N ALA A 139 26.61 45.97 -0.20
CA ALA A 139 27.79 46.22 0.63
C ALA A 139 27.51 47.05 1.89
N ASP A 140 26.70 48.08 1.75
CA ASP A 140 26.43 49.04 2.83
C ASP A 140 25.22 48.67 3.69
N ASP A 141 24.43 47.66 3.33
CA ASP A 141 23.15 47.31 3.97
C ASP A 141 23.06 45.80 4.27
N SER A 142 24.19 45.22 4.69
CA SER A 142 24.30 43.80 5.04
C SER A 142 24.41 43.58 6.54
N TYR A 143 23.64 42.64 7.08
CA TYR A 143 23.63 42.24 8.48
C TYR A 143 24.05 40.77 8.61
N PRO A 144 24.76 40.37 9.69
CA PRO A 144 25.12 38.96 9.89
C PRO A 144 23.86 38.14 10.12
N LEU A 145 23.80 36.97 9.50
CA LEU A 145 22.70 36.04 9.63
C LEU A 145 23.21 34.62 9.76
N GLU A 146 22.70 33.93 10.78
CA GLU A 146 22.90 32.50 11.01
C GLU A 146 21.52 31.84 11.04
N TYR A 147 21.40 30.62 10.54
CA TYR A 147 20.18 29.85 10.68
C TYR A 147 20.45 28.36 10.74
N TYR A 148 19.47 27.64 11.27
CA TYR A 148 19.30 26.22 10.99
C TYR A 148 17.88 25.95 10.51
N PHE A 149 17.72 24.85 9.78
CA PHE A 149 16.40 24.28 9.57
C PHE A 149 16.45 22.76 9.53
N TYR A 150 15.30 22.16 9.74
CA TYR A 150 15.01 20.79 9.39
C TYR A 150 14.03 20.72 8.23
N HIS A 151 14.28 19.79 7.31
CA HIS A 151 13.42 19.46 6.20
C HIS A 151 12.87 18.04 6.40
N GLY A 152 11.56 17.89 6.62
CA GLY A 152 10.94 16.57 6.80
C GLY A 152 10.96 15.73 5.51
N ASN A 153 11.20 14.43 5.62
CA ASN A 153 11.21 13.48 4.49
C ASN A 153 9.93 12.62 4.44
N ILE A 154 9.80 11.68 3.50
CA ILE A 154 8.73 10.67 3.50
C ILE A 154 8.89 9.69 4.68
N GLY A 155 10.14 9.36 5.05
CA GLY A 155 10.47 8.51 6.21
C GLY A 155 10.34 9.21 7.57
N TYR A 156 10.62 8.47 8.65
CA TYR A 156 10.61 8.97 10.04
C TYR A 156 11.85 9.81 10.39
N PHE A 157 12.30 10.69 9.49
CA PHE A 157 13.43 11.57 9.75
C PHE A 157 13.35 12.87 8.94
N ALA A 158 14.10 13.86 9.39
CA ALA A 158 14.30 15.14 8.72
C ALA A 158 15.79 15.38 8.45
N PHE A 159 16.08 16.07 7.34
CA PHE A 159 17.42 16.55 7.02
C PHE A 159 17.69 17.85 7.75
N TYR A 160 18.85 17.92 8.40
CA TYR A 160 19.34 19.11 9.09
C TYR A 160 20.29 19.89 8.20
N GLU A 161 20.12 21.21 8.18
CA GLU A 161 21.06 22.15 7.61
C GLU A 161 21.30 23.31 8.58
N GLU A 162 22.55 23.70 8.72
CA GLU A 162 22.95 24.94 9.40
C GLU A 162 23.84 25.76 8.47
N ALA A 163 23.56 27.06 8.38
CA ALA A 163 24.25 27.96 7.48
C ALA A 163 24.49 29.33 8.12
N GLN A 164 25.51 30.02 7.60
CA GLN A 164 25.88 31.38 8.02
C GLN A 164 26.14 32.27 6.80
N GLY A 165 25.92 33.56 6.94
CA GLY A 165 26.15 34.54 5.89
C GLY A 165 25.65 35.93 6.25
N THR A 166 25.07 36.61 5.25
CA THR A 166 24.60 37.99 5.42
C THR A 166 23.23 38.23 4.80
N TYR A 167 22.36 38.92 5.53
CA TYR A 167 21.08 39.42 5.07
C TYR A 167 21.24 40.79 4.42
N CYS A 168 20.70 40.97 3.21
CA CYS A 168 20.67 42.24 2.50
C CYS A 168 19.33 42.95 2.69
N ASP A 169 19.35 44.16 3.25
CA ASP A 169 18.11 44.88 3.51
C ASP A 169 17.45 45.48 2.25
N LYS A 170 18.21 45.67 1.17
CA LYS A 170 17.68 46.22 -0.09
C LYS A 170 16.75 45.26 -0.83
N ASP A 171 17.11 43.98 -0.90
CA ASP A 171 16.34 42.95 -1.62
C ASP A 171 15.65 41.95 -0.70
N LYS A 172 15.78 42.14 0.63
CA LYS A 172 15.20 41.29 1.68
C LYS A 172 15.62 39.81 1.59
N THR A 173 16.80 39.55 1.03
CA THR A 173 17.34 38.20 0.81
C THR A 173 18.52 37.91 1.74
N ALA A 174 18.56 36.71 2.32
CA ALA A 174 19.70 36.22 3.06
C ALA A 174 20.61 35.36 2.17
N TYR A 175 21.86 35.78 2.03
CA TYR A 175 22.88 35.10 1.23
C TYR A 175 23.80 34.31 2.16
N VAL A 176 23.67 32.99 2.12
CA VAL A 176 24.28 32.11 3.12
C VAL A 176 25.13 31.02 2.48
N ARG A 177 25.95 30.39 3.32
CA ARG A 177 26.74 29.21 2.98
C ARG A 177 26.58 28.18 4.09
N VAL A 178 26.28 26.95 3.67
CA VAL A 178 26.08 25.83 4.59
C VAL A 178 27.41 25.40 5.21
N HIS A 179 27.41 25.23 6.54
CA HIS A 179 28.55 24.71 7.29
C HIS A 179 28.20 23.48 8.14
N GLY A 180 26.92 23.28 8.49
CA GLY A 180 26.43 22.12 9.25
C GLY A 180 25.43 21.28 8.45
N LEU A 181 25.53 19.96 8.57
CA LEU A 181 24.59 18.99 7.97
C LEU A 181 24.38 17.82 8.92
N GLY A 182 23.19 17.22 8.86
CA GLY A 182 22.87 16.06 9.69
C GLY A 182 21.46 15.53 9.41
N THR A 183 20.98 14.63 10.25
CA THR A 183 19.61 14.12 10.18
C THR A 183 19.09 13.87 11.59
N TYR A 184 17.78 13.95 11.79
CA TYR A 184 17.16 13.68 13.09
C TYR A 184 15.84 12.94 12.91
N ASP A 185 15.51 12.01 13.82
CA ASP A 185 14.30 11.19 13.77
C ASP A 185 13.06 12.01 14.20
N ILE A 186 12.69 12.98 13.36
CA ILE A 186 11.58 13.91 13.57
C ILE A 186 10.87 14.19 12.25
N ASN A 187 9.56 14.42 12.29
CA ASN A 187 8.79 14.83 11.11
C ASN A 187 7.45 15.49 11.51
N GLY A 188 6.69 15.95 10.53
CA GLY A 188 5.31 16.41 10.68
C GLY A 188 5.12 17.51 11.73
N SER A 189 4.08 17.41 12.55
CA SER A 189 3.76 18.40 13.59
C SER A 189 4.81 18.48 14.70
N SER A 190 5.59 17.43 14.91
CA SER A 190 6.70 17.47 15.89
C SER A 190 7.81 18.37 15.37
N LEU A 191 8.09 18.33 14.06
CA LEU A 191 9.08 19.21 13.44
C LEU A 191 8.71 20.69 13.57
N VAL A 192 7.42 21.01 13.44
CA VAL A 192 6.91 22.38 13.59
C VAL A 192 7.08 22.93 15.01
N ARG A 193 7.11 22.03 16.00
CA ARG A 193 7.19 22.36 17.43
C ARG A 193 8.60 22.18 18.00
N ASP A 194 9.56 21.73 17.20
CA ASP A 194 10.94 21.55 17.64
C ASP A 194 11.58 22.91 17.88
N THR A 195 12.00 23.13 19.13
CA THR A 195 12.63 24.38 19.56
C THR A 195 14.15 24.32 19.45
N GLY A 196 14.70 23.16 19.08
CA GLY A 196 16.12 22.86 19.23
C GLY A 196 16.48 22.55 20.69
N ASP A 197 17.61 21.86 20.86
CA ASP A 197 18.29 21.63 22.14
C ASP A 197 19.81 21.73 21.93
N ASP A 198 20.55 21.74 23.03
CA ASP A 198 22.01 21.76 23.06
C ASP A 198 22.64 20.36 23.00
N GLY A 199 21.83 19.33 22.75
CA GLY A 199 22.22 17.93 22.68
C GLY A 199 22.72 17.51 21.30
N TYR A 200 23.35 16.33 21.26
CA TYR A 200 23.67 15.67 19.99
C TYR A 200 22.44 14.97 19.42
N ARG A 201 22.14 15.27 18.16
CA ARG A 201 21.01 14.75 17.41
C ARG A 201 21.50 13.89 16.25
N LYS A 202 20.79 12.79 15.96
CA LYS A 202 21.05 11.90 14.82
C LYS A 202 19.80 11.12 14.43
N SER A 203 19.71 10.66 13.18
CA SER A 203 18.66 9.74 12.73
C SER A 203 19.16 8.30 12.68
N TYR A 204 18.55 7.42 13.48
CA TYR A 204 18.76 5.98 13.37
C TYR A 204 18.07 5.42 12.12
N TRP A 205 16.91 5.98 11.76
CA TRP A 205 16.15 5.54 10.59
C TRP A 205 16.95 5.72 9.31
N TYR A 206 17.46 6.93 9.08
CA TYR A 206 18.30 7.24 7.93
C TYR A 206 19.53 6.33 7.86
N SER A 207 20.21 6.16 9.01
CA SER A 207 21.39 5.32 9.13
C SER A 207 21.12 3.88 8.65
N VAL A 208 20.02 3.27 9.09
CA VAL A 208 19.71 1.88 8.73
C VAL A 208 19.32 1.76 7.25
N PHE A 209 18.36 2.53 6.76
CA PHE A 209 17.82 2.36 5.41
C PHE A 209 18.81 2.77 4.31
N CYS A 210 19.49 3.91 4.49
CA CYS A 210 20.54 4.31 3.54
C CYS A 210 21.78 3.42 3.66
N GLY A 211 22.08 2.88 4.85
CA GLY A 211 23.12 1.86 5.03
C GLY A 211 22.83 0.59 4.22
N VAL A 212 21.59 0.08 4.27
CA VAL A 212 21.15 -1.07 3.46
C VAL A 212 21.24 -0.78 1.96
N TRP A 213 20.84 0.43 1.53
CA TRP A 213 20.96 0.87 0.15
C TRP A 213 22.42 0.89 -0.34
N LEU A 214 23.33 1.47 0.45
CA LEU A 214 24.76 1.52 0.13
C LEU A 214 25.40 0.13 0.10
N LEU A 215 25.03 -0.75 1.03
CA LEU A 215 25.48 -2.14 1.03
C LEU A 215 25.05 -2.82 -0.27
N TYR A 216 23.78 -2.65 -0.68
CA TYR A 216 23.28 -3.20 -1.93
C TYR A 216 24.03 -2.66 -3.16
N ARG A 217 24.26 -1.34 -3.23
CA ARG A 217 25.04 -0.70 -4.30
C ARG A 217 26.47 -1.23 -4.35
N THR A 218 27.09 -1.49 -3.20
CA THR A 218 28.44 -2.07 -3.11
C THR A 218 28.47 -3.49 -3.68
N ILE A 219 27.48 -4.33 -3.34
CA ILE A 219 27.33 -5.68 -3.91
C ILE A 219 27.14 -5.61 -5.43
N GLN A 220 26.30 -4.68 -5.91
CA GLN A 220 26.11 -4.42 -7.33
C GLN A 220 27.42 -4.03 -8.04
N MET A 221 28.22 -3.13 -7.46
CA MET A 221 29.49 -2.70 -8.07
C MET A 221 30.51 -3.83 -8.12
N ARG A 222 30.61 -4.64 -7.06
CA ARG A 222 31.46 -5.85 -7.04
C ARG A 222 31.06 -6.81 -8.15
N ARG A 223 29.77 -7.04 -8.33
CA ARG A 223 29.23 -7.91 -9.38
C ARG A 223 29.60 -7.41 -10.77
N CYS A 224 29.43 -6.11 -11.02
CA CYS A 224 29.81 -5.48 -12.28
C CYS A 224 31.32 -5.61 -12.54
N TYR A 225 32.15 -5.34 -11.52
CA TYR A 225 33.62 -5.48 -11.61
C TYR A 225 34.03 -6.90 -12.05
N ILE A 226 33.48 -7.93 -11.40
CA ILE A 226 33.79 -9.33 -11.74
C ILE A 226 33.40 -9.63 -13.20
N SER A 227 32.23 -9.18 -13.65
CA SER A 227 31.76 -9.36 -15.02
C SER A 227 32.68 -8.67 -16.03
N CYS A 228 32.98 -7.38 -15.83
CA CYS A 228 33.88 -6.60 -16.66
C CYS A 228 35.29 -7.20 -16.73
N LYS A 229 35.84 -7.66 -15.60
CA LYS A 229 37.17 -8.28 -15.54
C LYS A 229 37.22 -9.58 -16.34
N ARG A 230 36.21 -10.45 -16.23
CA ARG A 230 36.14 -11.71 -16.98
C ARG A 230 35.97 -11.47 -18.47
N TYR A 231 35.08 -10.55 -18.84
CA TYR A 231 34.84 -10.19 -20.24
C TYR A 231 36.06 -9.55 -20.90
N ALA A 232 36.74 -8.64 -20.19
CA ALA A 232 37.99 -8.05 -20.63
C ALA A 232 39.07 -9.10 -20.90
N ARG A 233 39.30 -10.01 -19.94
CA ARG A 233 40.29 -11.09 -20.10
C ARG A 233 40.01 -11.95 -21.33
N ARG A 234 38.74 -12.26 -21.59
CA ARG A 234 38.34 -12.98 -22.81
C ARG A 234 38.67 -12.17 -24.06
N CYS A 235 38.30 -10.90 -24.13
CA CYS A 235 38.58 -10.06 -25.29
C CYS A 235 40.09 -9.90 -25.54
N ASP A 236 40.88 -9.74 -24.48
CA ASP A 236 42.34 -9.68 -24.57
C ASP A 236 42.91 -11.02 -25.06
N PHE A 237 42.34 -12.16 -24.64
CA PHE A 237 42.73 -13.51 -25.11
C PHE A 237 42.35 -13.77 -26.57
N THR A 238 41.14 -13.40 -26.99
CA THR A 238 40.65 -13.56 -28.37
C THR A 238 41.12 -12.45 -29.31
N GLN A 239 41.92 -11.50 -28.82
CA GLN A 239 42.40 -10.31 -29.54
C GLN A 239 41.29 -9.44 -30.14
N GLU A 240 40.07 -9.53 -29.60
CA GLU A 240 38.97 -8.72 -30.11
C GLU A 240 39.03 -7.29 -29.56
N PRO A 241 38.92 -6.26 -30.42
CA PRO A 241 38.99 -4.89 -29.96
C PRO A 241 37.77 -4.52 -29.09
N VAL A 242 38.03 -3.74 -28.04
CA VAL A 242 37.00 -3.09 -27.21
C VAL A 242 37.24 -1.60 -27.27
N ASN A 243 36.35 -0.86 -27.91
CA ASN A 243 36.40 0.60 -27.92
C ASN A 243 35.68 1.19 -26.70
N ARG A 244 35.82 2.50 -26.49
CA ARG A 244 35.20 3.22 -25.36
C ARG A 244 33.67 3.10 -25.34
N LYS A 245 33.02 3.15 -26.52
CA LYS A 245 31.56 3.05 -26.65
C LYS A 245 31.05 1.68 -26.16
N ILE A 246 31.68 0.60 -26.63
CA ILE A 246 31.37 -0.78 -26.22
C ILE A 246 31.60 -0.94 -24.71
N ALA A 247 32.70 -0.40 -24.18
CA ALA A 247 33.01 -0.52 -22.76
C ALA A 247 31.98 0.17 -21.86
N VAL A 248 31.55 1.39 -22.20
CA VAL A 248 30.55 2.14 -21.41
C VAL A 248 29.20 1.44 -21.41
N VAL A 249 28.71 1.02 -22.58
CA VAL A 249 27.44 0.29 -22.72
C VAL A 249 27.49 -1.02 -21.92
N TYR A 250 28.58 -1.78 -22.06
CA TYR A 250 28.75 -3.05 -21.34
C TYR A 250 28.76 -2.86 -19.82
N VAL A 251 29.48 -1.85 -19.31
CA VAL A 251 29.49 -1.50 -17.87
C VAL A 251 28.09 -1.12 -17.40
N GLN A 252 27.38 -0.25 -18.13
CA GLN A 252 26.04 0.19 -17.77
C GLN A 252 25.04 -0.97 -17.74
N GLU A 253 25.09 -1.91 -18.68
CA GLU A 253 24.26 -3.12 -18.65
C GLU A 253 24.55 -3.99 -17.41
N ASN A 254 25.81 -4.13 -17.03
CA ASN A 254 26.21 -4.95 -15.88
C ASN A 254 25.96 -4.27 -14.51
N MET A 255 25.82 -2.95 -14.47
CA MET A 255 25.40 -2.18 -13.29
C MET A 255 23.88 -2.19 -13.07
N ARG A 256 23.19 -3.29 -13.36
CA ARG A 256 21.73 -3.38 -13.22
C ARG A 256 21.27 -3.37 -11.78
N LEU A 257 20.30 -2.51 -11.45
CA LEU A 257 19.69 -2.45 -10.11
C LEU A 257 18.90 -3.71 -9.79
N THR A 258 18.39 -4.40 -10.80
CA THR A 258 17.61 -5.62 -10.66
C THR A 258 18.36 -6.78 -11.31
N ALA A 259 18.38 -7.95 -10.69
CA ALA A 259 18.93 -9.15 -11.32
C ALA A 259 18.00 -9.67 -12.44
N HIS A 260 18.54 -10.50 -13.36
CA HIS A 260 17.70 -11.15 -14.37
C HIS A 260 16.68 -12.07 -13.68
N GLY A 261 15.39 -11.84 -13.93
CA GLY A 261 14.29 -12.57 -13.28
C GLY A 261 13.74 -11.91 -12.01
N ALA A 262 14.14 -10.67 -11.69
CA ALA A 262 13.53 -9.89 -10.61
C ALA A 262 12.01 -9.73 -10.82
N THR A 263 11.26 -9.82 -9.73
CA THR A 263 9.80 -9.56 -9.70
C THR A 263 9.53 -8.05 -9.56
N ASN A 264 8.32 -7.59 -9.87
CA ASN A 264 7.97 -6.16 -9.70
C ASN A 264 8.06 -5.67 -8.26
N TRP A 265 7.90 -6.57 -7.29
CA TRP A 265 8.11 -6.25 -5.88
C TRP A 265 9.58 -5.99 -5.56
N HIS A 266 10.50 -6.83 -6.05
CA HIS A 266 11.92 -6.52 -5.95
C HIS A 266 12.23 -5.14 -6.55
N ARG A 267 11.62 -4.82 -7.70
CA ARG A 267 11.78 -3.51 -8.35
C ARG A 267 11.21 -2.38 -7.49
N ALA A 268 10.07 -2.58 -6.84
CA ALA A 268 9.44 -1.60 -5.95
C ALA A 268 10.27 -1.34 -4.70
N VAL A 269 10.81 -2.38 -4.05
CA VAL A 269 11.73 -2.23 -2.92
C VAL A 269 13.00 -1.48 -3.34
N MET A 270 13.57 -1.83 -4.50
CA MET A 270 14.73 -1.12 -5.05
C MET A 270 14.40 0.33 -5.41
N LEU A 271 13.18 0.59 -5.89
CA LEU A 271 12.71 1.93 -6.19
C LEU A 271 12.59 2.77 -4.91
N TYR A 272 12.04 2.21 -3.82
CA TYR A 272 11.97 2.88 -2.52
C TYR A 272 13.37 3.24 -2.01
N LEU A 273 14.29 2.27 -1.95
CA LEU A 273 15.66 2.52 -1.50
C LEU A 273 16.40 3.53 -2.39
N LEU A 274 16.13 3.52 -3.70
CA LEU A 274 16.67 4.47 -4.66
C LEU A 274 16.11 5.89 -4.41
N VAL A 275 14.82 6.02 -4.08
CA VAL A 275 14.18 7.31 -3.76
C VAL A 275 14.75 7.88 -2.46
N GLU A 276 14.96 7.06 -1.43
CA GLU A 276 15.64 7.54 -0.20
C GLU A 276 17.05 8.06 -0.50
N GLY A 277 17.83 7.34 -1.32
CA GLY A 277 19.14 7.83 -1.77
C GLY A 277 19.07 9.08 -2.67
N LEU A 278 18.02 9.23 -3.48
CA LEU A 278 17.77 10.41 -4.31
C LEU A 278 17.52 11.65 -3.46
N MET A 279 16.79 11.52 -2.34
CA MET A 279 16.51 12.63 -1.43
C MET A 279 17.80 13.14 -0.77
N SER A 280 18.69 12.25 -0.34
CA SER A 280 20.03 12.66 0.12
C SER A 280 20.78 13.42 -0.96
N ASP A 281 20.75 12.92 -2.21
CA ASP A 281 21.44 13.57 -3.32
C ASP A 281 20.88 14.96 -3.63
N LEU A 282 19.55 15.12 -3.56
CA LEU A 282 18.84 16.38 -3.75
C LEU A 282 19.19 17.38 -2.65
N PHE A 283 19.22 16.94 -1.39
CA PHE A 283 19.58 17.81 -0.27
C PHE A 283 21.05 18.25 -0.35
N MET A 284 21.94 17.38 -0.80
CA MET A 284 23.35 17.74 -1.02
C MET A 284 23.55 18.79 -2.12
N LEU A 285 22.63 18.92 -3.07
CA LEU A 285 22.68 19.97 -4.08
C LEU A 285 22.37 21.34 -3.51
N ILE A 286 21.49 21.41 -2.52
CA ILE A 286 21.10 22.68 -1.89
C ILE A 286 22.10 23.09 -0.81
N ALA A 287 22.93 22.15 -0.34
CA ALA A 287 23.89 22.37 0.73
C ALA A 287 25.36 22.55 0.29
N GLN A 288 25.67 22.49 -1.02
CA GLN A 288 27.06 22.54 -1.49
C GLN A 288 27.28 23.51 -2.63
N ASP A 289 28.41 24.22 -2.57
CA ASP A 289 28.89 25.10 -3.63
C ASP A 289 30.12 24.51 -4.36
N GLY A 290 30.44 25.10 -5.51
CA GLY A 290 31.70 24.86 -6.22
C GLY A 290 31.68 23.66 -7.16
N ILE A 291 32.78 22.91 -7.26
CA ILE A 291 32.89 21.79 -8.22
C ILE A 291 32.09 20.55 -7.78
N PHE A 292 31.88 20.39 -6.48
CA PHE A 292 31.15 19.25 -5.92
C PHE A 292 29.67 19.28 -6.28
N ILE A 293 29.04 20.45 -6.39
CA ILE A 293 27.64 20.56 -6.84
C ILE A 293 27.49 19.99 -8.26
N LYS A 294 28.45 20.25 -9.15
CA LYS A 294 28.43 19.75 -10.55
C LYS A 294 28.51 18.24 -10.60
N LEU A 295 29.35 17.64 -9.75
CA LEU A 295 29.45 16.17 -9.63
C LEU A 295 28.18 15.58 -9.01
N GLN A 296 27.61 16.26 -8.03
CA GLN A 296 26.38 15.84 -7.35
C GLN A 296 25.18 15.84 -8.30
N TYR A 297 25.11 16.81 -9.22
CA TYR A 297 24.08 16.86 -10.26
C TYR A 297 24.17 15.65 -11.21
N VAL A 298 25.38 15.19 -11.54
CA VAL A 298 25.57 13.98 -12.34
C VAL A 298 25.07 12.74 -11.58
N SER A 299 25.32 12.64 -10.27
CA SER A 299 24.76 11.58 -9.42
C SER A 299 23.23 11.61 -9.40
N LEU A 300 22.63 12.80 -9.26
CA LEU A 300 21.18 12.96 -9.27
C LEU A 300 20.56 12.52 -10.61
N GLY A 301 21.13 12.98 -11.74
CA GLY A 301 20.67 12.58 -13.07
C GLY A 301 20.71 11.06 -13.27
N TYR A 302 21.79 10.42 -12.80
CA TYR A 302 21.93 8.96 -12.83
C TYR A 302 20.89 8.24 -11.96
N ASN A 303 20.64 8.71 -10.75
CA ASN A 303 19.63 8.14 -9.86
C ASN A 303 18.21 8.33 -10.41
N LEU A 304 17.89 9.49 -10.97
CA LEU A 304 16.59 9.79 -11.60
C LEU A 304 16.37 8.96 -12.87
N SER A 305 17.42 8.74 -13.66
CA SER A 305 17.43 7.79 -14.78
C SER A 305 17.15 6.36 -14.31
N GLY A 306 17.72 5.97 -13.16
CA GLY A 306 17.43 4.70 -12.49
C GLY A 306 15.97 4.56 -12.05
N VAL A 307 15.36 5.62 -11.54
CA VAL A 307 13.93 5.68 -11.19
C VAL A 307 13.08 5.44 -12.43
N LEU A 308 13.33 6.19 -13.52
CA LEU A 308 12.61 6.04 -14.79
C LEU A 308 12.73 4.62 -15.35
N LEU A 309 13.94 4.05 -15.31
CA LEU A 309 14.20 2.69 -15.79
C LEU A 309 13.45 1.65 -14.96
N LEU A 310 13.52 1.71 -13.63
CA LEU A 310 12.83 0.76 -12.75
C LEU A 310 11.31 0.82 -12.92
N VAL A 311 10.75 2.02 -13.00
CA VAL A 311 9.31 2.21 -13.25
C VAL A 311 8.91 1.62 -14.61
N PHE A 312 9.70 1.88 -15.66
CA PHE A 312 9.44 1.29 -16.97
C PHE A 312 9.57 -0.24 -16.98
N GLU A 313 10.57 -0.81 -16.30
CA GLU A 313 10.70 -2.27 -16.16
C GLU A 313 9.49 -2.89 -15.45
N ILE A 314 8.92 -2.20 -14.46
CA ILE A 314 7.68 -2.65 -13.79
C ILE A 314 6.54 -2.70 -14.80
N ILE A 315 6.31 -1.61 -15.54
CA ILE A 315 5.24 -1.50 -16.55
C ILE A 315 5.43 -2.54 -17.68
N GLU A 316 6.66 -2.69 -18.17
CA GLU A 316 7.02 -3.67 -19.22
C GLU A 316 6.72 -5.11 -18.74
N ASN A 317 7.07 -5.44 -17.49
CA ASN A 317 6.80 -6.75 -16.91
C ASN A 317 5.32 -7.00 -16.61
N MET A 318 4.51 -5.94 -16.41
CA MET A 318 3.05 -6.06 -16.27
C MET A 318 2.34 -6.35 -17.61
N LYS A 319 3.06 -6.29 -18.74
CA LYS A 319 2.49 -6.44 -20.09
C LYS A 319 1.35 -5.45 -20.40
N TRP A 320 1.39 -4.27 -19.78
CA TRP A 320 0.38 -3.22 -19.96
C TRP A 320 0.48 -2.49 -21.30
N LEU A 321 1.63 -2.59 -21.98
CA LEU A 321 1.88 -1.93 -23.26
C LEU A 321 1.87 -2.96 -24.40
N HIS A 322 1.16 -2.64 -25.47
CA HIS A 322 1.26 -3.40 -26.73
C HIS A 322 2.68 -3.30 -27.30
N GLU A 323 3.15 -4.35 -27.99
CA GLU A 323 4.54 -4.48 -28.49
C GLU A 323 5.03 -3.24 -29.25
N LYS A 324 4.19 -2.72 -30.16
CA LYS A 324 4.48 -1.52 -30.96
C LYS A 324 4.79 -0.29 -30.10
N TRP A 325 4.00 -0.06 -29.05
CA TRP A 325 4.19 1.06 -28.12
C TRP A 325 5.33 0.83 -27.15
N ARG A 326 5.50 -0.42 -26.68
CA ARG A 326 6.62 -0.82 -25.84
C ARG A 326 7.96 -0.50 -26.52
N VAL A 327 8.12 -0.94 -27.77
CA VAL A 327 9.35 -0.70 -28.56
C VAL A 327 9.53 0.79 -28.88
N PHE A 328 8.46 1.49 -29.27
CA PHE A 328 8.50 2.93 -29.51
C PHE A 328 9.01 3.70 -28.29
N ILE A 329 8.41 3.49 -27.11
CA ILE A 329 8.80 4.16 -25.87
C ILE A 329 10.24 3.78 -25.50
N LYS A 330 10.62 2.50 -25.61
CA LYS A 330 11.96 2.03 -25.28
C LYS A 330 13.04 2.66 -26.16
N ARG A 331 12.80 2.81 -27.47
CA ARG A 331 13.74 3.45 -28.40
C ARG A 331 13.78 4.97 -28.28
N LEU A 332 12.65 5.60 -27.95
CA LEU A 332 12.54 7.05 -27.83
C LEU A 332 13.11 7.59 -26.51
N ILE A 333 12.80 6.93 -25.39
CA ILE A 333 13.13 7.42 -24.04
C ILE A 333 14.32 6.66 -23.42
N PHE A 334 14.46 5.37 -23.74
CA PHE A 334 15.44 4.47 -23.11
C PHE A 334 16.52 4.04 -24.11
N CYS A 335 17.22 5.01 -24.68
CA CYS A 335 18.40 4.79 -25.51
C CYS A 335 19.65 5.46 -24.96
N TYR A 336 20.81 4.80 -25.14
CA TYR A 336 22.07 5.29 -24.58
C TYR A 336 22.48 6.66 -25.12
N GLU A 337 22.26 6.92 -26.40
CA GLU A 337 22.63 8.18 -27.04
C GLU A 337 21.87 9.38 -26.46
N ALA A 338 20.62 9.19 -26.04
CA ALA A 338 19.81 10.25 -25.45
C ALA A 338 19.93 10.33 -23.92
N SER A 339 20.19 9.21 -23.24
CA SER A 339 20.27 9.18 -21.77
C SER A 339 21.33 10.13 -21.23
N MET A 340 22.55 10.06 -21.76
CA MET A 340 23.65 10.92 -21.29
C MET A 340 23.36 12.40 -21.51
N LEU A 341 22.77 12.77 -22.65
CA LEU A 341 22.46 14.16 -22.96
C LEU A 341 21.32 14.69 -22.10
N GLY A 342 20.27 13.87 -21.87
CA GLY A 342 19.17 14.21 -20.96
C GLY A 342 19.64 14.41 -19.52
N GLU A 343 20.52 13.52 -19.04
CA GLU A 343 21.12 13.63 -17.70
C GLU A 343 21.99 14.89 -17.60
N LEU A 344 22.87 15.16 -18.58
CA LEU A 344 23.74 16.34 -18.58
C LEU A 344 22.98 17.66 -18.69
N LEU A 345 21.95 17.75 -19.53
CA LEU A 345 21.15 18.98 -19.65
C LEU A 345 20.26 19.20 -18.43
N SER A 346 19.83 18.12 -17.76
CA SER A 346 19.10 18.25 -16.49
C SER A 346 19.97 18.87 -15.39
N VAL A 347 21.28 18.61 -15.39
CA VAL A 347 22.24 19.29 -14.50
C VAL A 347 22.22 20.81 -14.68
N VAL A 348 22.15 21.29 -15.91
CA VAL A 348 22.19 22.73 -16.22
C VAL A 348 20.84 23.40 -15.94
N GLY A 349 19.72 22.73 -16.27
CA GLY A 349 18.37 23.29 -16.14
C GLY A 349 17.78 23.24 -14.72
N LEU A 350 18.27 22.35 -13.85
CA LEU A 350 17.65 22.06 -12.55
C LEU A 350 17.64 23.28 -11.61
N HIS A 351 18.76 23.99 -11.47
CA HIS A 351 18.82 25.19 -10.62
C HIS A 351 17.79 26.27 -11.07
N HIS A 352 17.68 26.50 -12.38
CA HIS A 352 16.72 27.45 -12.95
C HIS A 352 15.27 26.99 -12.72
N TYR A 353 15.01 25.69 -12.86
CA TYR A 353 13.69 25.12 -12.63
C TYR A 353 13.25 25.28 -11.17
N ILE A 354 14.09 24.92 -10.19
CA ILE A 354 13.76 25.06 -8.77
C ILE A 354 13.54 26.54 -8.42
N THR A 355 14.40 27.43 -8.90
CA THR A 355 14.27 28.87 -8.66
C THR A 355 12.98 29.43 -9.25
N GLY A 356 12.62 29.01 -10.47
CA GLY A 356 11.37 29.39 -11.11
C GLY A 356 10.13 28.86 -10.39
N LEU A 357 10.18 27.61 -9.93
CA LEU A 357 9.09 26.97 -9.18
C LEU A 357 8.88 27.65 -7.82
N ASN A 358 9.96 27.97 -7.11
CA ASN A 358 9.87 28.71 -5.85
C ASN A 358 9.24 30.09 -6.09
N ARG A 359 9.58 30.78 -7.18
CA ARG A 359 8.98 32.09 -7.54
C ARG A 359 7.57 32.04 -8.12
N SER A 360 6.99 30.86 -8.29
CA SER A 360 5.61 30.69 -8.74
C SER A 360 4.59 31.01 -7.63
N VAL A 361 3.31 30.77 -7.91
CA VAL A 361 2.21 30.90 -6.92
C VAL A 361 2.43 30.04 -5.67
N LEU A 362 3.31 29.03 -5.71
CA LEU A 362 3.66 28.21 -4.55
C LEU A 362 4.27 29.00 -3.39
N LYS A 363 4.80 30.20 -3.63
CA LYS A 363 5.34 31.08 -2.59
C LYS A 363 4.29 31.54 -1.58
N ASP A 364 3.01 31.59 -1.94
CA ASP A 364 1.92 32.09 -1.10
C ASP A 364 1.10 30.93 -0.49
N SER A 365 1.76 29.79 -0.24
CA SER A 365 1.07 28.54 0.07
C SER A 365 0.92 28.21 1.57
N LYS A 366 1.36 29.09 2.47
CA LYS A 366 1.23 28.89 3.93
C LYS A 366 -0.20 28.63 4.38
N VAL A 367 -1.17 29.40 3.89
CA VAL A 367 -2.59 29.24 4.28
C VAL A 367 -3.09 27.84 3.93
N THR A 368 -2.75 27.35 2.73
CA THR A 368 -3.10 26.02 2.27
C THR A 368 -2.40 24.93 3.08
N ALA A 369 -1.11 25.11 3.37
CA ALA A 369 -0.32 24.14 4.15
C ALA A 369 -0.82 24.03 5.60
N VAL A 370 -1.16 25.14 6.25
CA VAL A 370 -1.76 25.15 7.60
C VAL A 370 -3.13 24.48 7.59
N THR A 371 -3.92 24.66 6.53
CA THR A 371 -5.26 24.07 6.41
C THR A 371 -5.23 22.56 6.17
N VAL A 372 -4.32 22.06 5.32
CA VAL A 372 -4.29 20.66 4.89
C VAL A 372 -3.29 19.80 5.68
N SER A 373 -2.25 20.42 6.24
CA SER A 373 -1.01 19.85 6.83
C SER A 373 0.22 20.14 5.97
N TYR A 374 1.28 20.63 6.62
CA TYR A 374 2.62 20.83 6.03
C TYR A 374 3.16 19.55 5.39
N TYR A 375 2.87 18.37 5.95
CA TYR A 375 3.31 17.09 5.42
C TYR A 375 2.66 16.77 4.06
N VAL A 376 1.32 16.87 3.99
CA VAL A 376 0.57 16.58 2.77
C VAL A 376 0.92 17.60 1.68
N TRP A 377 1.02 18.88 2.06
CA TRP A 377 1.39 19.93 1.11
C TRP A 377 2.82 19.78 0.58
N SER A 378 3.75 19.32 1.42
CA SER A 378 5.11 18.96 0.99
C SER A 378 5.14 17.83 -0.03
N LEU A 379 4.29 16.80 0.12
CA LEU A 379 4.15 15.75 -0.90
C LEU A 379 3.76 16.34 -2.27
N VAL A 380 2.86 17.33 -2.29
CA VAL A 380 2.49 18.04 -3.52
C VAL A 380 3.69 18.83 -4.06
N GLY A 381 4.37 19.61 -3.21
CA GLY A 381 5.54 20.40 -3.61
C GLY A 381 6.67 19.54 -4.21
N HIS A 382 7.06 18.46 -3.53
CA HIS A 382 8.01 17.49 -4.07
C HIS A 382 7.50 16.78 -5.32
N GLY A 383 6.20 16.48 -5.39
CA GLY A 383 5.57 15.91 -6.57
C GLY A 383 5.75 16.81 -7.80
N VAL A 384 5.49 18.10 -7.68
CA VAL A 384 5.69 19.07 -8.78
C VAL A 384 7.17 19.17 -9.17
N LEU A 385 8.08 19.16 -8.19
CA LEU A 385 9.52 19.14 -8.45
C LEU A 385 9.92 17.90 -9.26
N VAL A 386 9.65 16.70 -8.74
CA VAL A 386 10.07 15.43 -9.34
C VAL A 386 9.41 15.22 -10.70
N LEU A 387 8.10 15.46 -10.84
CA LEU A 387 7.39 15.30 -12.11
C LEU A 387 7.87 16.28 -13.17
N GLY A 388 8.18 17.53 -12.79
CA GLY A 388 8.75 18.50 -13.73
C GLY A 388 10.13 18.07 -14.24
N LEU A 389 10.99 17.56 -13.36
CA LEU A 389 12.31 17.06 -13.76
C LEU A 389 12.23 15.83 -14.64
N ILE A 390 11.35 14.90 -14.30
CA ILE A 390 11.06 13.73 -15.14
C ILE A 390 10.57 14.19 -16.52
N THR A 391 9.64 15.14 -16.57
CA THR A 391 9.10 15.67 -17.83
C THR A 391 10.19 16.33 -18.67
N PHE A 392 11.07 17.12 -18.06
CA PHE A 392 12.20 17.75 -18.74
C PHE A 392 13.16 16.70 -19.31
N ILE A 393 13.57 15.72 -18.50
CA ILE A 393 14.48 14.64 -18.94
C ILE A 393 13.87 13.85 -20.10
N ILE A 394 12.60 13.46 -19.98
CA ILE A 394 11.90 12.73 -21.04
C ILE A 394 11.84 13.56 -22.32
N SER A 395 11.55 14.86 -22.21
CA SER A 395 11.46 15.76 -23.37
C SER A 395 12.81 15.90 -24.08
N VAL A 396 13.89 16.15 -23.34
CA VAL A 396 15.24 16.24 -23.90
C VAL A 396 15.64 14.92 -24.56
N ARG A 397 15.37 13.79 -23.91
CA ARG A 397 15.67 12.46 -24.48
C ARG A 397 14.91 12.21 -25.77
N ALA A 398 13.62 12.49 -25.79
CA ALA A 398 12.77 12.29 -26.95
C ALA A 398 13.21 13.16 -28.13
N VAL A 399 13.45 14.46 -27.91
CA VAL A 399 13.92 15.39 -28.94
C VAL A 399 15.26 14.93 -29.51
N TRP A 400 16.22 14.60 -28.65
CA TRP A 400 17.54 14.15 -29.11
C TRP A 400 17.48 12.82 -29.84
N ALA A 401 16.68 11.85 -29.37
CA ALA A 401 16.49 10.59 -30.07
C ALA A 401 15.93 10.80 -31.48
N VAL A 402 14.93 11.68 -31.64
CA VAL A 402 14.34 12.02 -32.95
C VAL A 402 15.38 12.68 -33.87
N VAL A 403 16.12 13.67 -33.37
CA VAL A 403 17.19 14.34 -34.12
C VAL A 403 18.27 13.33 -34.54
N TYR A 404 18.71 12.49 -33.61
CA TYR A 404 19.73 11.48 -33.84
C TYR A 404 19.31 10.45 -34.89
N VAL A 405 18.09 9.90 -34.80
CA VAL A 405 17.57 8.92 -35.78
C VAL A 405 17.42 9.57 -37.14
N ARG A 406 16.91 10.81 -37.21
CA ARG A 406 16.80 11.55 -38.47
C ARG A 406 18.17 11.80 -39.10
N TRP A 407 19.18 12.13 -38.31
CA TRP A 407 20.55 12.34 -38.79
C TRP A 407 21.21 11.04 -39.25
N LYS A 408 21.16 9.98 -38.43
CA LYS A 408 21.89 8.73 -38.67
C LYS A 408 21.22 7.82 -39.70
N HIS A 409 19.91 7.65 -39.62
CA HIS A 409 19.15 6.66 -40.39
C HIS A 409 18.29 7.28 -41.49
N ARG A 410 18.08 8.60 -41.48
CA ARG A 410 17.19 9.34 -42.40
C ARG A 410 15.73 8.85 -42.41
N ALA A 411 15.34 7.94 -41.52
CA ALA A 411 14.03 7.33 -41.45
C ALA A 411 13.56 7.18 -39.99
N LEU A 412 12.42 7.79 -39.66
CA LEU A 412 11.79 7.65 -38.33
C LEU A 412 11.13 6.27 -38.13
N ALA A 413 11.05 5.46 -39.19
CA ALA A 413 10.55 4.08 -39.14
C ALA A 413 11.33 3.22 -38.13
N VAL A 414 12.58 3.57 -37.82
CA VAL A 414 13.40 2.91 -36.79
C VAL A 414 12.73 2.92 -35.42
N PHE A 415 11.83 3.85 -35.09
CA PHE A 415 11.12 3.81 -33.79
C PHE A 415 10.03 2.74 -33.72
N PHE A 416 9.44 2.35 -34.84
CA PHE A 416 8.27 1.47 -34.89
C PHE A 416 8.54 0.09 -35.49
N ALA A 417 9.61 -0.06 -36.28
CA ALA A 417 9.88 -1.29 -36.99
C ALA A 417 10.22 -2.45 -36.04
N PRO A 418 9.64 -3.65 -36.24
CA PRO A 418 9.96 -4.79 -35.40
C PRO A 418 11.43 -5.20 -35.57
N CYS A 419 12.08 -5.59 -34.47
CA CYS A 419 13.43 -6.15 -34.45
C CYS A 419 13.40 -7.41 -33.59
N CYS A 420 13.82 -8.55 -34.14
CA CYS A 420 13.80 -9.83 -33.43
C CYS A 420 14.65 -9.80 -32.16
N VAL A 421 15.77 -9.07 -32.17
CA VAL A 421 16.65 -8.91 -31.02
C VAL A 421 15.99 -8.09 -29.91
N ASP A 422 15.23 -7.03 -30.22
CA ASP A 422 14.56 -6.24 -29.17
C ASP A 422 13.46 -7.04 -28.47
N SER A 423 12.71 -7.86 -29.22
CA SER A 423 11.72 -8.75 -28.64
C SER A 423 12.36 -9.89 -27.83
N THR A 424 13.54 -10.37 -28.25
CA THR A 424 14.25 -11.47 -27.57
C THR A 424 15.00 -10.98 -26.33
N LEU A 425 15.63 -9.81 -26.42
CA LEU A 425 16.32 -9.17 -25.30
C LEU A 425 15.31 -8.57 -24.34
N ALA A 426 14.19 -7.97 -24.75
CA ALA A 426 13.10 -7.46 -23.88
C ALA A 426 13.59 -6.99 -22.49
N LEU A 427 13.12 -7.62 -21.40
CA LEU A 427 13.52 -7.33 -20.02
C LEU A 427 14.98 -7.71 -19.68
N ARG A 428 15.75 -8.34 -20.57
CA ARG A 428 17.15 -8.74 -20.36
C ARG A 428 18.14 -7.60 -20.65
N ASN A 429 17.77 -6.64 -21.49
CA ASN A 429 18.56 -5.43 -21.78
C ASN A 429 17.87 -4.20 -21.17
N LYS A 430 18.63 -3.30 -20.53
CA LYS A 430 18.07 -2.07 -19.95
C LYS A 430 17.66 -1.08 -21.03
N MET A 431 18.55 -0.82 -21.99
CA MET A 431 18.41 0.31 -22.92
C MET A 431 18.82 -0.09 -24.35
N THR A 432 18.24 0.60 -25.33
CA THR A 432 18.56 0.37 -26.75
C THR A 432 19.73 1.22 -27.20
N LEU A 433 20.43 0.79 -28.27
CA LEU A 433 21.49 1.56 -28.90
C LEU A 433 21.06 2.00 -30.30
N LEU A 434 20.58 3.25 -30.43
CA LEU A 434 19.97 3.72 -31.68
C LEU A 434 20.94 3.70 -32.86
N GLY A 435 22.21 4.04 -32.61
CA GLY A 435 23.25 4.01 -33.64
C GLY A 435 23.70 2.59 -34.02
N GLY A 436 23.25 1.58 -33.28
CA GLY A 436 23.59 0.17 -33.51
C GLY A 436 22.63 -0.56 -34.44
N TYR A 437 21.50 0.05 -34.81
CA TYR A 437 20.57 -0.54 -35.76
C TYR A 437 21.09 -0.48 -37.20
N HIS A 438 20.77 -1.48 -38.00
CA HIS A 438 21.08 -1.57 -39.42
C HIS A 438 19.88 -2.15 -40.18
N TRP A 439 19.59 -1.59 -41.35
CA TRP A 439 18.54 -2.10 -42.24
C TRP A 439 19.14 -3.11 -43.21
N HIS A 440 18.59 -4.32 -43.24
CA HIS A 440 18.98 -5.35 -44.20
C HIS A 440 17.73 -6.10 -44.67
N ASN A 441 17.50 -6.19 -45.98
CA ASN A 441 16.31 -6.81 -46.59
C ASN A 441 14.97 -6.32 -45.98
N ASN A 442 14.82 -5.01 -45.79
CA ASN A 442 13.67 -4.36 -45.13
C ASN A 442 13.38 -4.83 -43.69
N LYS A 443 14.33 -5.53 -43.06
CA LYS A 443 14.27 -5.92 -41.65
C LYS A 443 15.29 -5.10 -40.86
N LEU A 444 14.87 -4.68 -39.66
CA LEU A 444 15.72 -3.95 -38.73
C LEU A 444 16.48 -4.95 -37.83
N SER A 445 17.82 -4.88 -37.82
CA SER A 445 18.70 -5.73 -37.01
C SER A 445 19.77 -4.90 -36.30
N TYR A 446 20.53 -5.50 -35.39
CA TYR A 446 21.68 -4.87 -34.76
C TYR A 446 23.00 -5.30 -35.42
N THR A 447 23.99 -4.41 -35.43
CA THR A 447 25.36 -4.77 -35.82
C THR A 447 26.00 -5.71 -34.78
N ALA A 448 26.95 -6.54 -35.22
CA ALA A 448 27.68 -7.45 -34.35
C ALA A 448 28.38 -6.74 -33.17
N ASP A 449 29.00 -5.59 -33.43
CA ASP A 449 29.62 -4.74 -32.40
C ASP A 449 28.63 -4.28 -31.32
N THR A 450 27.38 -4.04 -31.72
CA THR A 450 26.32 -3.64 -30.78
C THR A 450 25.90 -4.81 -29.91
N LEU A 451 25.70 -6.00 -30.49
CA LEU A 451 25.39 -7.21 -29.72
C LEU A 451 26.50 -7.54 -28.72
N LYS A 452 27.76 -7.37 -29.15
CA LYS A 452 28.93 -7.48 -28.29
C LYS A 452 28.90 -6.49 -27.12
N SER A 453 28.43 -5.26 -27.35
CA SER A 453 28.27 -4.26 -26.27
C SER A 453 27.22 -4.62 -25.24
N PHE A 454 26.16 -5.36 -25.63
CA PHE A 454 25.18 -5.94 -24.69
C PHE A 454 25.70 -7.18 -23.95
N GLY A 455 26.93 -7.61 -24.22
CA GLY A 455 27.55 -8.77 -23.59
C GLY A 455 27.05 -10.11 -24.13
N LEU A 456 26.50 -10.12 -25.34
CA LEU A 456 26.18 -11.34 -26.07
C LEU A 456 27.48 -11.97 -26.58
N LEU A 457 27.58 -13.28 -26.39
CA LEU A 457 28.77 -14.06 -26.74
C LEU A 457 28.36 -15.08 -27.80
N LYS A 458 29.26 -15.31 -28.75
CA LYS A 458 29.17 -16.43 -29.67
C LYS A 458 29.70 -17.68 -28.98
N MET A 459 28.96 -18.78 -29.13
CA MET A 459 29.34 -20.14 -28.73
C MET A 459 29.16 -21.03 -29.96
N GLU A 460 30.22 -21.69 -30.37
CA GLU A 460 30.19 -22.65 -31.47
C GLU A 460 30.23 -24.05 -30.87
N LYS A 461 29.42 -24.94 -31.40
CA LYS A 461 29.36 -26.35 -30.98
C LYS A 461 30.12 -27.19 -32.01
N ASP A 462 30.56 -28.39 -31.63
CA ASP A 462 31.40 -29.26 -32.47
C ASP A 462 30.79 -29.61 -33.84
N ASP A 463 29.46 -29.46 -33.98
CA ASP A 463 28.70 -29.63 -35.21
C ASP A 463 28.73 -28.39 -36.15
N GLY A 464 29.49 -27.36 -35.80
CA GLY A 464 29.60 -26.09 -36.54
C GLY A 464 28.43 -25.12 -36.29
N THR A 465 27.49 -25.47 -35.42
CA THR A 465 26.31 -24.62 -35.15
C THR A 465 26.68 -23.47 -34.21
N GLU A 466 26.36 -22.24 -34.62
CA GLU A 466 26.64 -21.04 -33.85
C GLU A 466 25.45 -20.58 -33.01
N PHE A 467 25.64 -20.55 -31.69
CA PHE A 467 24.67 -20.07 -30.71
C PHE A 467 25.08 -18.70 -30.16
N VAL A 468 24.07 -17.86 -29.92
CA VAL A 468 24.22 -16.63 -29.12
C VAL A 468 23.89 -16.96 -27.67
N VAL A 469 24.85 -16.74 -26.78
CA VAL A 469 24.69 -16.94 -25.35
C VAL A 469 24.83 -15.64 -24.58
N LEU A 470 24.05 -15.50 -23.52
CA LEU A 470 24.14 -14.40 -22.55
C LEU A 470 24.47 -14.94 -21.18
N ARG A 471 25.32 -14.22 -20.46
CA ARG A 471 25.59 -14.52 -19.05
C ARG A 471 24.46 -13.97 -18.18
N LYS A 472 23.80 -14.84 -17.42
CA LYS A 472 22.72 -14.42 -16.51
C LYS A 472 23.31 -13.83 -15.22
N ILE A 473 22.87 -12.62 -14.88
CA ILE A 473 23.30 -11.91 -13.68
C ILE A 473 22.37 -12.29 -12.53
N HIS A 474 22.94 -12.81 -11.43
CA HIS A 474 22.21 -13.11 -10.20
C HIS A 474 22.31 -11.95 -9.19
N TRP A 475 21.52 -12.00 -8.12
CA TRP A 475 21.48 -10.94 -7.10
C TRP A 475 22.84 -10.69 -6.44
N VAL A 476 23.49 -11.75 -5.95
CA VAL A 476 24.73 -11.66 -5.17
C VAL A 476 25.93 -12.22 -5.93
N GLU A 477 25.74 -13.30 -6.69
CA GLU A 477 26.84 -14.05 -7.31
C GLU A 477 26.96 -13.85 -8.83
N VAL A 478 28.16 -14.08 -9.35
CA VAL A 478 28.41 -14.24 -10.78
C VAL A 478 28.98 -15.65 -11.00
N PRO A 479 28.11 -16.68 -11.17
CA PRO A 479 28.56 -18.05 -11.36
C PRO A 479 29.42 -18.14 -12.63
N THR A 480 30.46 -18.99 -12.60
CA THR A 480 31.32 -19.26 -13.75
C THR A 480 30.52 -19.83 -14.93
N ASP A 481 29.54 -20.70 -14.64
CA ASP A 481 28.84 -21.54 -15.63
C ASP A 481 27.37 -21.10 -15.84
N SER A 482 27.15 -19.78 -15.94
CA SER A 482 25.81 -19.18 -16.06
C SER A 482 25.50 -18.65 -17.47
N LEU A 483 25.86 -19.40 -18.51
CA LEU A 483 25.56 -19.07 -19.90
C LEU A 483 24.17 -19.59 -20.29
N TYR A 484 23.36 -18.74 -20.89
CA TYR A 484 22.03 -19.06 -21.40
C TYR A 484 22.00 -18.85 -22.90
N VAL A 485 21.62 -19.89 -23.65
CA VAL A 485 21.38 -19.80 -25.09
C VAL A 485 20.12 -18.96 -25.34
N ILE A 486 20.21 -18.01 -26.25
CA ILE A 486 19.12 -17.07 -26.59
C ILE A 486 18.64 -17.28 -28.03
N GLY A 487 19.48 -17.87 -28.89
CA GLY A 487 19.12 -18.29 -30.23
C GLY A 487 20.34 -18.69 -31.05
N THR A 488 20.13 -18.95 -32.34
CA THR A 488 21.18 -19.29 -33.31
C THR A 488 21.48 -18.10 -34.22
N LEU A 489 22.73 -18.02 -34.70
CA LEU A 489 23.17 -17.04 -35.70
C LEU A 489 22.91 -17.60 -37.11
N VAL A 490 22.43 -16.73 -38.01
CA VAL A 490 22.28 -17.02 -39.45
C VAL A 490 23.02 -15.90 -40.21
N GLU A 491 23.76 -16.27 -41.26
CA GLU A 491 24.84 -15.57 -41.99
C GLU A 491 24.86 -14.02 -42.12
N ASP A 492 26.11 -13.54 -42.26
CA ASP A 492 26.68 -12.27 -42.76
C ASP A 492 26.42 -10.94 -42.02
N ARG A 493 27.49 -10.36 -41.43
CA ARG A 493 27.75 -9.04 -40.77
C ARG A 493 26.62 -8.31 -39.99
N THR A 494 25.41 -8.83 -40.01
CA THR A 494 24.15 -8.39 -39.44
C THR A 494 23.53 -9.62 -38.79
N ALA A 495 23.54 -9.67 -37.47
CA ALA A 495 23.16 -10.87 -36.75
C ALA A 495 21.65 -10.93 -36.55
N TYR A 496 21.03 -12.01 -37.01
CA TYR A 496 19.65 -12.38 -36.69
C TYR A 496 19.67 -13.41 -35.55
N ILE A 497 18.87 -13.18 -34.51
CA ILE A 497 18.62 -14.20 -33.49
C ILE A 497 17.37 -14.95 -33.93
N VAL A 498 17.54 -16.17 -34.44
CA VAL A 498 16.42 -17.10 -34.63
C VAL A 498 16.24 -17.81 -33.30
N SER A 499 15.21 -17.41 -32.54
CA SER A 499 14.82 -18.14 -31.35
C SER A 499 14.14 -19.44 -31.80
N HIS A 500 14.82 -20.58 -31.70
CA HIS A 500 14.11 -21.85 -31.56
C HIS A 500 13.42 -21.79 -30.20
N GLY A 501 12.09 -21.71 -30.22
CA GLY A 501 11.29 -21.62 -29.01
C GLY A 501 11.56 -22.79 -28.08
N PHE A 502 12.42 -22.61 -27.08
CA PHE A 502 12.21 -23.27 -25.80
C PHE A 502 11.04 -22.56 -25.14
N GLY A 503 9.84 -23.01 -25.53
CA GLY A 503 8.61 -22.65 -24.85
C GLY A 503 8.72 -23.05 -23.39
N THR A 504 8.80 -22.06 -22.50
CA THR A 504 8.21 -22.24 -21.17
C THR A 504 6.73 -22.46 -21.38
N TYR A 505 6.26 -23.66 -21.04
CA TYR A 505 4.85 -23.96 -20.89
C TYR A 505 4.23 -22.91 -19.96
N ASP A 506 3.44 -22.02 -20.55
CA ASP A 506 2.38 -21.31 -19.85
C ASP A 506 1.10 -22.04 -20.25
N ILE A 507 0.69 -22.97 -19.39
CA ILE A 507 -0.68 -23.49 -19.42
C ILE A 507 -1.56 -22.38 -18.84
N ASN A 508 -2.50 -21.91 -19.65
CA ASN A 508 -3.93 -21.76 -19.29
C ASN A 508 -4.66 -21.12 -20.49
N GLY A 509 -5.02 -21.91 -21.51
CA GLY A 509 -6.36 -22.49 -21.74
C GLY A 509 -7.09 -21.64 -22.81
N PRO A 510 -8.29 -21.91 -23.37
CA PRO A 510 -9.20 -23.06 -23.44
C PRO A 510 -9.79 -23.31 -24.87
N SER A 511 -9.61 -24.48 -25.46
CA SER A 511 -10.75 -25.15 -26.12
C SER A 511 -11.42 -25.98 -25.02
N LEU A 512 -12.67 -25.64 -24.68
CA LEU A 512 -13.55 -26.53 -23.92
C LEU A 512 -13.38 -27.93 -24.52
N VAL A 513 -12.98 -28.91 -23.70
CA VAL A 513 -12.81 -30.34 -24.04
C VAL A 513 -13.37 -30.67 -25.43
N GLU A 514 -12.49 -30.64 -26.44
CA GLU A 514 -12.74 -31.01 -27.86
C GLU A 514 -13.63 -30.03 -28.69
N ASP A 515 -12.93 -29.15 -29.44
CA ASP A 515 -13.23 -28.34 -30.64
C ASP A 515 -14.70 -28.09 -31.10
N THR A 516 -15.14 -26.88 -31.50
CA THR A 516 -14.67 -26.12 -32.69
C THR A 516 -15.35 -24.75 -32.83
N GLY A 517 -14.59 -23.67 -33.15
CA GLY A 517 -15.16 -22.58 -33.96
C GLY A 517 -14.82 -21.11 -33.64
N SER A 518 -13.73 -20.60 -34.22
CA SER A 518 -13.57 -19.26 -34.83
C SER A 518 -13.49 -17.96 -33.97
N THR A 519 -12.55 -17.10 -34.39
CA THR A 519 -12.23 -15.74 -33.91
C THR A 519 -12.98 -14.64 -34.69
N SER A 520 -14.09 -14.13 -34.17
CA SER A 520 -14.59 -12.78 -34.47
C SER A 520 -15.66 -12.33 -33.46
N TYR A 521 -15.73 -11.02 -33.17
CA TYR A 521 -16.90 -10.41 -32.53
C TYR A 521 -18.11 -10.62 -33.45
N ARG A 522 -18.99 -11.57 -33.13
CA ARG A 522 -20.29 -11.71 -33.77
C ARG A 522 -21.31 -10.86 -32.99
N LYS A 523 -21.69 -9.71 -33.56
CA LYS A 523 -22.91 -8.99 -33.15
C LYS A 523 -24.07 -9.49 -33.99
N SER A 524 -25.11 -10.03 -33.35
CA SER A 524 -26.41 -10.20 -34.02
C SER A 524 -27.09 -8.84 -34.10
N TYR A 525 -27.00 -8.21 -35.27
CA TYR A 525 -27.79 -7.01 -35.58
C TYR A 525 -29.29 -7.30 -35.44
N TRP A 526 -29.71 -8.55 -35.62
CA TRP A 526 -31.11 -8.94 -35.52
C TRP A 526 -31.60 -8.91 -34.06
N TYR A 527 -30.88 -9.51 -33.11
CA TYR A 527 -31.25 -9.46 -31.69
C TYR A 527 -31.23 -8.03 -31.12
N ALA A 528 -30.27 -7.21 -31.57
CA ALA A 528 -30.20 -5.81 -31.19
C ALA A 528 -31.42 -5.00 -31.70
N THR A 529 -31.93 -5.31 -32.90
CA THR A 529 -33.05 -4.59 -33.52
C THR A 529 -34.40 -5.03 -32.95
N THR A 530 -34.63 -6.33 -32.74
CA THR A 530 -35.87 -6.81 -32.07
C THR A 530 -35.93 -6.40 -30.60
N GLY A 531 -34.82 -6.49 -29.87
CA GLY A 531 -34.72 -6.03 -28.48
C GLY A 531 -34.98 -4.53 -28.32
N ALA A 532 -34.49 -3.71 -29.26
CA ALA A 532 -34.76 -2.27 -29.26
C ALA A 532 -36.25 -1.96 -29.49
N LEU A 533 -36.91 -2.61 -30.46
CA LEU A 533 -38.35 -2.45 -30.71
C LEU A 533 -39.20 -2.83 -29.49
N TRP A 534 -38.83 -3.90 -28.77
CA TRP A 534 -39.52 -4.36 -27.57
C TRP A 534 -39.40 -3.38 -26.39
N VAL A 535 -38.21 -2.83 -26.15
CA VAL A 535 -37.99 -1.80 -25.10
C VAL A 535 -38.77 -0.53 -25.41
N VAL A 536 -38.80 -0.10 -26.68
CA VAL A 536 -39.58 1.08 -27.10
C VAL A 536 -41.08 0.86 -26.88
N TYR A 537 -41.62 -0.30 -27.23
CA TYR A 537 -43.04 -0.62 -27.04
C TYR A 537 -43.44 -0.65 -25.55
N ARG A 538 -42.64 -1.29 -24.68
CA ARG A 538 -42.84 -1.26 -23.22
C ARG A 538 -42.78 0.17 -22.66
N GLY A 539 -41.89 1.00 -23.19
CA GLY A 539 -41.82 2.44 -22.86
C GLY A 539 -43.10 3.21 -23.24
N LEU A 540 -43.70 2.91 -24.39
CA LEU A 540 -44.98 3.52 -24.82
C LEU A 540 -46.16 3.10 -23.93
N VAL A 541 -46.21 1.84 -23.51
CA VAL A 541 -47.24 1.34 -22.57
C VAL A 541 -47.09 2.00 -21.20
N LEU A 542 -45.87 2.11 -20.67
CA LEU A 542 -45.61 2.81 -19.40
C LEU A 542 -45.97 4.30 -19.48
N ARG A 543 -45.65 4.97 -20.61
CA ARG A 543 -46.03 6.37 -20.85
C ARG A 543 -47.55 6.54 -20.90
N ARG A 544 -48.27 5.65 -21.60
CA ARG A 544 -49.74 5.64 -21.67
C ARG A 544 -50.35 5.45 -20.29
N SER A 545 -49.88 4.46 -19.53
CA SER A 545 -50.35 4.19 -18.17
C SER A 545 -50.14 5.40 -17.25
N PHE A 546 -48.95 6.01 -17.28
CA PHE A 546 -48.64 7.21 -16.51
C PHE A 546 -49.57 8.38 -16.84
N ILE A 547 -49.85 8.64 -18.13
CA ILE A 547 -50.75 9.72 -18.55
C ILE A 547 -52.18 9.47 -18.05
N ILE A 548 -52.69 8.23 -18.17
CA ILE A 548 -54.05 7.88 -17.76
C ILE A 548 -54.20 7.92 -16.25
N CYS A 549 -53.22 7.42 -15.50
CA CYS A 549 -53.20 7.50 -14.04
C CYS A 549 -53.12 8.95 -13.56
N LYS A 550 -52.30 9.80 -14.20
CA LYS A 550 -52.21 11.23 -13.88
C LYS A 550 -53.52 11.97 -14.14
N ARG A 551 -54.19 11.70 -15.26
CA ARG A 551 -55.50 12.29 -15.59
C ARG A 551 -56.58 11.83 -14.62
N TYR A 552 -56.59 10.55 -14.28
CA TYR A 552 -57.53 9.97 -13.32
C TYR A 552 -57.34 10.57 -11.92
N ALA A 553 -56.10 10.66 -11.43
CA ALA A 553 -55.79 11.30 -10.15
C ALA A 553 -56.22 12.77 -10.11
N ARG A 554 -56.00 13.53 -11.20
CA ARG A 554 -56.46 14.93 -11.32
C ARG A 554 -57.99 15.04 -11.32
N ARG A 555 -58.68 14.08 -11.94
CA ARG A 555 -60.15 14.03 -12.01
C ARG A 555 -60.78 13.63 -10.67
N CYS A 556 -60.17 12.69 -9.94
CA CYS A 556 -60.56 12.35 -8.58
C CYS A 556 -60.36 13.55 -7.64
N SER A 557 -59.24 14.28 -7.75
CA SER A 557 -58.99 15.53 -7.00
C SER A 557 -60.05 16.61 -7.28
N ASN A 558 -60.40 16.82 -8.55
CA ASN A 558 -61.43 17.80 -8.95
C ASN A 558 -62.86 17.42 -8.52
N LEU A 559 -63.13 16.14 -8.23
CA LEU A 559 -64.43 15.65 -7.76
C LEU A 559 -64.50 15.53 -6.22
N GLY A 560 -63.45 15.97 -5.50
CA GLY A 560 -63.37 15.84 -4.04
C GLY A 560 -63.28 14.38 -3.54
N VAL A 561 -62.97 13.42 -4.41
CA VAL A 561 -62.95 11.98 -4.09
C VAL A 561 -61.55 11.58 -3.62
N SER A 562 -61.43 11.12 -2.38
CA SER A 562 -60.18 10.55 -1.88
C SER A 562 -60.01 9.13 -2.41
N LEU A 563 -58.89 8.90 -3.11
CA LEU A 563 -58.51 7.56 -3.60
C LEU A 563 -57.86 6.76 -2.47
N ARG A 564 -58.42 5.58 -2.14
CA ARG A 564 -57.75 4.66 -1.21
C ARG A 564 -56.61 3.95 -1.94
N ARG A 565 -55.57 3.58 -1.18
CA ARG A 565 -54.36 2.90 -1.69
C ARG A 565 -54.67 1.67 -2.57
N LYS A 566 -55.67 0.86 -2.20
CA LYS A 566 -56.09 -0.35 -2.94
C LYS A 566 -56.69 0.00 -4.31
N GLU A 567 -57.56 1.00 -4.37
CA GLU A 567 -58.22 1.47 -5.60
C GLU A 567 -57.22 2.08 -6.58
N ALA A 568 -56.24 2.84 -6.06
CA ALA A 568 -55.17 3.41 -6.86
C ALA A 568 -54.26 2.35 -7.50
N VAL A 569 -53.95 1.27 -6.77
CA VAL A 569 -53.12 0.16 -7.26
C VAL A 569 -53.88 -0.67 -8.30
N VAL A 570 -55.16 -0.98 -8.07
CA VAL A 570 -56.03 -1.69 -9.03
C VAL A 570 -56.11 -0.92 -10.34
N TYR A 571 -56.36 0.39 -10.27
CA TYR A 571 -56.44 1.24 -11.45
C TYR A 571 -55.11 1.32 -12.20
N ALA A 572 -53.99 1.48 -11.47
CA ALA A 572 -52.66 1.52 -12.08
C ALA A 572 -52.28 0.19 -12.77
N HIS A 573 -52.63 -0.94 -12.17
CA HIS A 573 -52.35 -2.27 -12.72
C HIS A 573 -53.17 -2.57 -13.98
N GLU A 574 -54.44 -2.17 -14.01
CA GLU A 574 -55.32 -2.35 -15.16
C GLU A 574 -54.88 -1.53 -16.39
N GLN A 575 -54.24 -0.37 -16.17
CA GLN A 575 -53.69 0.45 -17.25
C GLN A 575 -52.34 -0.05 -17.81
N LEU A 576 -51.77 -1.13 -17.26
CA LEU A 576 -50.54 -1.78 -17.74
C LEU A 576 -50.78 -2.95 -18.71
N ARG A 577 -52.03 -3.23 -19.12
CA ARG A 577 -52.37 -4.26 -20.13
C ARG A 577 -51.70 -4.00 -21.49
N LEU A 578 -51.30 -5.09 -22.16
CA LEU A 578 -50.54 -5.07 -23.41
C LEU A 578 -51.40 -4.80 -24.67
N THR A 579 -52.69 -5.15 -24.66
CA THR A 579 -53.60 -4.94 -25.80
C THR A 579 -54.57 -3.79 -25.52
N ALA A 580 -54.86 -2.97 -26.53
CA ALA A 580 -55.93 -1.97 -26.47
C ALA A 580 -57.25 -2.60 -26.91
N HIS A 581 -58.36 -2.09 -26.36
CA HIS A 581 -59.69 -2.47 -26.79
C HIS A 581 -59.83 -2.16 -28.31
N GLY A 582 -60.12 -3.17 -29.13
CA GLY A 582 -60.21 -3.06 -30.60
C GLY A 582 -58.99 -3.54 -31.42
N ALA A 583 -57.96 -4.15 -30.80
CA ALA A 583 -56.78 -4.63 -31.54
C ALA A 583 -57.10 -5.73 -32.57
N THR A 584 -56.60 -5.60 -33.82
CA THR A 584 -56.80 -6.57 -34.91
C THR A 584 -56.01 -7.88 -34.71
N LYS A 585 -56.40 -8.97 -35.39
CA LYS A 585 -55.72 -10.29 -35.29
C LYS A 585 -54.22 -10.22 -35.58
N LEU A 586 -53.81 -9.43 -36.57
CA LEU A 586 -52.41 -9.27 -36.97
C LEU A 586 -51.56 -8.61 -35.87
N HIS A 587 -52.12 -7.60 -35.18
CA HIS A 587 -51.46 -6.97 -34.02
C HIS A 587 -51.27 -7.96 -32.87
N ARG A 588 -52.23 -8.86 -32.62
CA ARG A 588 -52.16 -9.87 -31.55
C ARG A 588 -51.12 -10.95 -31.87
N VAL A 589 -50.99 -11.35 -33.13
CA VAL A 589 -49.95 -12.31 -33.59
C VAL A 589 -48.55 -11.69 -33.50
N ALA A 590 -48.38 -10.43 -33.93
CA ALA A 590 -47.09 -9.73 -33.82
C ALA A 590 -46.65 -9.54 -32.35
N LEU A 591 -47.61 -9.29 -31.44
CA LEU A 591 -47.36 -9.20 -30.01
C LEU A 591 -46.99 -10.55 -29.39
N LEU A 592 -47.60 -11.65 -29.84
CA LEU A 592 -47.27 -13.00 -29.39
C LEU A 592 -45.82 -13.37 -29.77
N TYR A 593 -45.40 -13.02 -30.99
CA TYR A 593 -44.02 -13.23 -31.46
C TYR A 593 -42.98 -12.47 -30.60
N LEU A 594 -43.25 -11.21 -30.27
CA LEU A 594 -42.35 -10.41 -29.42
C LEU A 594 -42.29 -10.90 -27.96
N LEU A 595 -43.39 -11.47 -27.43
CA LEU A 595 -43.44 -12.09 -26.10
C LEU A 595 -42.62 -13.38 -26.03
N ILE A 596 -42.61 -14.18 -27.09
CA ILE A 596 -41.80 -15.42 -27.17
C ILE A 596 -40.30 -15.08 -27.19
N GLU A 597 -39.89 -14.09 -27.98
CA GLU A 597 -38.49 -13.63 -28.04
C GLU A 597 -38.02 -12.99 -26.71
N GLY A 598 -38.90 -12.23 -26.04
CA GLY A 598 -38.64 -11.69 -24.70
C GLY A 598 -38.54 -12.75 -23.60
N LEU A 599 -39.35 -13.81 -23.69
CA LEU A 599 -39.30 -14.97 -22.78
C LEU A 599 -38.00 -15.77 -22.96
N MET A 600 -37.56 -15.99 -24.20
CA MET A 600 -36.29 -16.66 -24.50
C MET A 600 -35.09 -15.83 -24.04
N GLY A 601 -35.14 -14.50 -24.16
CA GLY A 601 -34.13 -13.59 -23.61
C GLY A 601 -34.07 -13.60 -22.07
N ASP A 602 -35.22 -13.60 -21.40
CA ASP A 602 -35.30 -13.71 -19.93
C ASP A 602 -34.84 -15.10 -19.43
N LEU A 603 -35.15 -16.19 -20.14
CA LEU A 603 -34.68 -17.54 -19.83
C LEU A 603 -33.16 -17.67 -19.98
N PHE A 604 -32.58 -17.09 -21.05
CA PHE A 604 -31.12 -17.04 -21.26
C PHE A 604 -30.42 -16.17 -20.21
N LEU A 605 -31.03 -15.04 -19.80
CA LEU A 605 -30.54 -14.18 -18.72
C LEU A 605 -30.74 -14.80 -17.33
N LEU A 606 -31.71 -15.70 -17.14
CA LEU A 606 -31.88 -16.52 -15.94
C LEU A 606 -30.85 -17.67 -15.86
N ILE A 607 -30.47 -18.22 -17.02
CA ILE A 607 -29.38 -19.21 -17.13
C ILE A 607 -28.01 -18.51 -16.94
N ALA A 608 -27.85 -17.28 -17.44
CA ALA A 608 -26.60 -16.50 -17.43
C ALA A 608 -26.42 -15.55 -16.22
N ASN A 609 -27.47 -15.19 -15.47
CA ASN A 609 -27.42 -14.31 -14.29
C ASN A 609 -28.06 -14.94 -13.04
N ASN A 610 -27.43 -14.74 -11.87
CA ASN A 610 -28.01 -14.95 -10.53
C ASN A 610 -27.84 -13.68 -9.67
N GLY A 611 -28.89 -13.15 -9.01
CA GLY A 611 -28.81 -12.00 -8.08
C GLY A 611 -29.98 -11.02 -8.22
N LEU A 612 -29.94 -9.79 -7.69
CA LEU A 612 -31.08 -8.86 -7.80
C LEU A 612 -31.50 -8.64 -9.27
N LEU A 613 -30.55 -8.63 -10.22
CA LEU A 613 -30.90 -8.63 -11.64
C LEU A 613 -31.72 -9.88 -12.01
N SER A 614 -31.29 -11.08 -11.60
CA SER A 614 -32.06 -12.33 -11.78
C SER A 614 -33.38 -12.35 -11.00
N LYS A 615 -33.47 -11.72 -9.81
CA LYS A 615 -34.67 -11.59 -8.97
C LYS A 615 -35.66 -10.56 -9.52
N ILE A 616 -35.15 -9.49 -10.13
CA ILE A 616 -35.91 -8.51 -10.92
C ILE A 616 -36.28 -9.14 -12.27
N GLN A 617 -35.46 -10.04 -12.81
CA GLN A 617 -35.76 -10.86 -13.99
C GLN A 617 -36.77 -11.96 -13.69
N TYR A 618 -36.89 -12.50 -12.45
CA TYR A 618 -38.02 -13.34 -12.03
C TYR A 618 -39.35 -12.57 -12.09
N VAL A 619 -39.32 -11.28 -11.75
CA VAL A 619 -40.47 -10.39 -11.90
C VAL A 619 -40.76 -10.14 -13.40
N SER A 620 -39.75 -9.86 -14.23
CA SER A 620 -39.91 -9.75 -15.70
C SER A 620 -40.46 -11.04 -16.35
N LEU A 621 -39.94 -12.20 -15.95
CA LEU A 621 -40.37 -13.52 -16.40
C LEU A 621 -41.84 -13.79 -16.04
N GLY A 622 -42.24 -13.48 -14.81
CA GLY A 622 -43.64 -13.57 -14.36
C GLY A 622 -44.59 -12.67 -15.18
N TYR A 623 -44.18 -11.44 -15.47
CA TYR A 623 -44.98 -10.51 -16.30
C TYR A 623 -45.06 -10.93 -17.78
N ASN A 624 -44.00 -11.53 -18.35
CA ASN A 624 -44.02 -12.03 -19.73
C ASN A 624 -44.86 -13.33 -19.86
N LEU A 625 -44.84 -14.21 -18.86
CA LEU A 625 -45.64 -15.44 -18.84
C LEU A 625 -47.15 -15.15 -18.65
N SER A 626 -47.50 -14.24 -17.73
CA SER A 626 -48.88 -13.77 -17.52
C SER A 626 -49.45 -13.09 -18.79
N GLY A 627 -48.62 -12.27 -19.46
CA GLY A 627 -48.97 -11.64 -20.75
C GLY A 627 -49.20 -12.64 -21.89
N LEU A 628 -48.44 -13.74 -21.94
CA LEU A 628 -48.61 -14.79 -22.95
C LEU A 628 -49.89 -15.62 -22.72
N LEU A 629 -50.21 -15.96 -21.46
CA LEU A 629 -51.46 -16.62 -21.07
C LEU A 629 -52.69 -15.77 -21.41
N LEU A 630 -52.64 -14.45 -21.17
CA LEU A 630 -53.74 -13.54 -21.48
C LEU A 630 -53.96 -13.41 -23.01
N VAL A 631 -52.90 -13.18 -23.79
CA VAL A 631 -52.99 -13.03 -25.26
C VAL A 631 -53.37 -14.35 -25.93
N ALA A 632 -52.85 -15.49 -25.47
CA ALA A 632 -53.23 -16.81 -25.98
C ALA A 632 -54.71 -17.13 -25.68
N PHE A 633 -55.21 -16.80 -24.49
CA PHE A 633 -56.61 -17.00 -24.15
C PHE A 633 -57.54 -16.03 -24.91
N GLU A 634 -57.13 -14.78 -25.14
CA GLU A 634 -57.84 -13.84 -26.03
C GLU A 634 -57.88 -14.33 -27.49
N ILE A 635 -56.83 -15.02 -27.97
CA ILE A 635 -56.81 -15.65 -29.29
C ILE A 635 -57.78 -16.84 -29.33
N ILE A 636 -57.73 -17.74 -28.34
CA ILE A 636 -58.64 -18.90 -28.19
C ILE A 636 -60.11 -18.46 -28.06
N GLU A 637 -60.37 -17.37 -27.33
CA GLU A 637 -61.70 -16.77 -27.20
C GLU A 637 -62.16 -16.17 -28.53
N SER A 638 -61.26 -15.52 -29.27
CA SER A 638 -61.56 -14.97 -30.60
C SER A 638 -61.77 -16.02 -31.69
N THR A 639 -61.31 -17.26 -31.48
CA THR A 639 -61.54 -18.41 -32.38
C THR A 639 -62.77 -19.24 -31.98
N ASN A 640 -63.47 -18.87 -30.90
CA ASN A 640 -64.63 -19.60 -30.35
C ASN A 640 -64.37 -21.10 -30.08
N TRP A 641 -63.11 -21.46 -29.78
CA TRP A 641 -62.66 -22.86 -29.70
C TRP A 641 -63.17 -23.62 -28.46
N LEU A 642 -63.73 -22.91 -27.45
CA LEU A 642 -64.21 -23.49 -26.19
C LEU A 642 -65.74 -23.32 -26.02
N ARG A 643 -66.45 -24.40 -25.63
CA ARG A 643 -67.85 -24.33 -25.17
C ARG A 643 -67.98 -23.41 -23.95
N GLU A 644 -69.11 -22.74 -23.83
CA GLU A 644 -69.35 -21.65 -22.87
C GLU A 644 -69.14 -22.01 -21.39
N ARG A 645 -69.56 -23.21 -20.97
CA ARG A 645 -69.32 -23.70 -19.60
C ARG A 645 -67.82 -23.81 -19.27
N THR A 646 -67.04 -24.32 -20.21
CA THR A 646 -65.58 -24.47 -20.06
C THR A 646 -64.89 -23.09 -20.02
N ARG A 647 -65.35 -22.14 -20.85
CA ARG A 647 -64.86 -20.76 -20.89
C ARG A 647 -65.07 -20.01 -19.57
N VAL A 648 -66.27 -20.09 -18.98
CA VAL A 648 -66.61 -19.39 -17.73
C VAL A 648 -65.88 -19.99 -16.53
N PHE A 649 -65.75 -21.32 -16.50
CA PHE A 649 -64.99 -22.02 -15.48
C PHE A 649 -63.52 -21.59 -15.48
N ILE A 650 -62.88 -21.58 -16.66
CA ILE A 650 -61.47 -21.17 -16.80
C ILE A 650 -61.29 -19.70 -16.40
N LYS A 651 -62.20 -18.79 -16.78
CA LYS A 651 -62.12 -17.36 -16.41
C LYS A 651 -62.16 -17.13 -14.90
N ARG A 652 -63.05 -17.84 -14.19
CA ARG A 652 -63.20 -17.69 -12.73
C ARG A 652 -62.04 -18.31 -11.95
N LEU A 653 -61.46 -19.39 -12.46
CA LEU A 653 -60.35 -20.09 -11.82
C LEU A 653 -59.02 -19.33 -11.96
N LEU A 654 -58.71 -18.85 -13.17
CA LEU A 654 -57.38 -18.30 -13.46
C LEU A 654 -57.26 -16.78 -13.31
N PHE A 655 -58.37 -16.01 -13.39
CA PHE A 655 -58.32 -14.55 -13.54
C PHE A 655 -59.09 -13.75 -12.47
N CYS A 656 -59.26 -14.29 -11.26
CA CYS A 656 -59.78 -13.51 -10.13
C CYS A 656 -58.68 -12.61 -9.52
N TYR A 657 -58.96 -11.32 -9.29
CA TYR A 657 -57.96 -10.32 -8.88
C TYR A 657 -57.32 -10.63 -7.52
N GLU A 658 -58.12 -11.10 -6.55
CA GLU A 658 -57.62 -11.46 -5.23
C GLU A 658 -56.83 -12.78 -5.22
N SER A 659 -56.92 -13.63 -6.27
CA SER A 659 -56.09 -14.83 -6.41
C SER A 659 -54.85 -14.60 -7.29
N SER A 660 -54.89 -13.67 -8.25
CA SER A 660 -53.76 -13.32 -9.13
C SER A 660 -52.70 -12.47 -8.40
N LEU A 661 -53.11 -11.41 -7.69
CA LEU A 661 -52.17 -10.54 -6.97
C LEU A 661 -51.58 -11.23 -5.72
N LEU A 662 -52.39 -12.05 -5.04
CA LEU A 662 -51.87 -12.93 -4.00
C LEU A 662 -50.98 -14.00 -4.63
N GLY A 663 -51.35 -14.70 -5.71
CA GLY A 663 -50.49 -15.71 -6.34
C GLY A 663 -49.12 -15.19 -6.76
N GLU A 664 -49.04 -13.95 -7.27
CA GLU A 664 -47.81 -13.30 -7.71
C GLU A 664 -46.94 -12.77 -6.55
N ILE A 665 -47.55 -12.30 -5.45
CA ILE A 665 -46.82 -11.78 -4.28
C ILE A 665 -46.52 -12.90 -3.25
N VAL A 666 -47.46 -13.82 -3.04
CA VAL A 666 -47.43 -14.98 -2.10
C VAL A 666 -46.67 -16.16 -2.69
N GLY A 667 -46.65 -16.33 -4.02
CA GLY A 667 -45.73 -17.26 -4.68
C GLY A 667 -44.26 -16.86 -4.52
N ALA A 668 -43.98 -15.55 -4.43
CA ALA A 668 -42.66 -14.99 -4.16
C ALA A 668 -42.34 -14.83 -2.65
N ALA A 669 -43.34 -14.83 -1.75
CA ALA A 669 -43.18 -14.46 -0.34
C ALA A 669 -43.72 -15.45 0.73
N LEU A 670 -44.50 -16.50 0.41
CA LEU A 670 -45.27 -17.24 1.44
C LEU A 670 -45.33 -18.78 1.30
N GLN A 671 -44.61 -19.43 0.39
CA GLN A 671 -44.69 -20.90 0.29
C GLN A 671 -43.81 -21.68 1.31
N GLN A 672 -43.15 -21.02 2.28
CA GLN A 672 -42.58 -21.73 3.45
C GLN A 672 -42.72 -21.05 4.83
N SER A 673 -43.35 -19.88 4.91
CA SER A 673 -43.89 -19.31 6.16
C SER A 673 -45.20 -20.00 6.61
N PHE A 674 -45.65 -21.06 5.92
CA PHE A 674 -46.87 -21.84 6.23
C PHE A 674 -46.69 -22.93 7.31
N LEU A 675 -45.47 -23.41 7.62
CA LEU A 675 -45.25 -24.36 8.73
C LEU A 675 -44.65 -23.72 10.00
N THR A 676 -44.58 -22.39 10.04
CA THR A 676 -44.36 -21.60 11.26
C THR A 676 -45.55 -21.68 12.24
N ARG A 677 -46.64 -22.39 11.88
CA ARG A 677 -47.83 -22.63 12.72
C ARG A 677 -47.77 -23.87 13.62
N LEU A 678 -46.63 -24.57 13.70
CA LEU A 678 -46.42 -25.67 14.67
C LEU A 678 -45.59 -25.25 15.88
N ASN A 679 -45.42 -23.94 16.12
CA ASN A 679 -44.70 -23.42 17.29
C ASN A 679 -45.59 -23.27 18.55
N GLY A 680 -46.77 -23.91 18.59
CA GLY A 680 -47.82 -23.59 19.58
C GLY A 680 -48.42 -24.75 20.39
N SER A 681 -48.01 -26.01 20.21
CA SER A 681 -48.56 -27.14 21.00
C SER A 681 -47.54 -27.72 21.99
N ARG A 682 -48.00 -28.01 23.21
CA ARG A 682 -47.26 -28.55 24.36
C ARG A 682 -46.58 -29.93 24.16
N ALA A 683 -46.42 -30.40 22.93
CA ALA A 683 -45.87 -31.73 22.61
C ALA A 683 -44.33 -31.77 22.41
N LEU A 684 -43.64 -30.62 22.45
CA LEU A 684 -42.19 -30.46 22.24
C LEU A 684 -41.33 -30.86 23.46
N LYS A 685 -41.46 -32.10 23.94
CA LYS A 685 -40.60 -32.65 25.00
C LYS A 685 -40.04 -34.06 24.73
N LYS A 686 -40.25 -34.64 23.55
CA LYS A 686 -39.75 -35.98 23.23
C LYS A 686 -39.51 -36.13 21.73
N SER A 687 -38.26 -36.02 21.26
CA SER A 687 -37.81 -36.66 20.01
C SER A 687 -36.33 -36.37 19.74
N ASN A 688 -35.48 -37.35 20.03
CA ASN A 688 -34.06 -37.39 19.70
C ASN A 688 -33.78 -37.74 18.22
N HIS A 689 -34.77 -37.65 17.32
CA HIS A 689 -34.63 -38.08 15.91
C HIS A 689 -34.51 -36.92 14.89
N VAL A 690 -34.51 -35.66 15.33
CA VAL A 690 -34.53 -34.49 14.42
C VAL A 690 -33.15 -34.11 13.87
N ASN A 691 -32.05 -34.49 14.53
CA ASN A 691 -30.69 -34.17 14.07
C ASN A 691 -30.26 -34.93 12.80
N LEU A 692 -30.96 -36.01 12.43
CA LEU A 692 -30.64 -36.80 11.23
C LEU A 692 -31.35 -36.29 9.96
N ALA A 693 -32.51 -35.63 10.09
CA ALA A 693 -33.36 -35.25 8.95
C ALA A 693 -32.99 -33.87 8.33
N VAL A 694 -32.40 -32.96 9.12
CA VAL A 694 -32.04 -31.59 8.64
C VAL A 694 -30.85 -31.61 7.66
N SER A 695 -30.02 -32.66 7.69
CA SER A 695 -28.88 -32.84 6.78
C SER A 695 -29.31 -33.10 5.31
N HIS A 696 -30.51 -33.66 5.12
CA HIS A 696 -30.98 -34.17 3.82
C HIS A 696 -31.67 -33.13 2.91
N TYR A 697 -32.05 -31.94 3.41
CA TYR A 697 -32.90 -30.99 2.66
C TYR A 697 -32.30 -29.60 2.41
N VAL A 698 -31.04 -29.34 2.80
CA VAL A 698 -30.38 -28.05 2.55
C VAL A 698 -29.48 -28.15 1.32
N TRP A 699 -29.88 -27.51 0.22
CA TRP A 699 -29.07 -27.34 -1.00
C TRP A 699 -27.67 -26.80 -0.67
N SER A 700 -26.64 -27.35 -1.31
CA SER A 700 -25.21 -27.11 -1.11
C SER A 700 -24.87 -25.62 -1.13
N ILE A 701 -25.53 -24.82 -1.98
CA ILE A 701 -25.37 -23.36 -2.02
C ILE A 701 -25.78 -22.66 -0.72
N ARG A 702 -26.85 -23.12 -0.05
CA ARG A 702 -27.36 -22.49 1.19
C ARG A 702 -26.44 -22.79 2.36
N LYS A 703 -25.89 -24.02 2.43
CA LYS A 703 -24.88 -24.39 3.43
C LYS A 703 -23.63 -23.52 3.31
N LEU A 704 -23.09 -23.39 2.09
CA LEU A 704 -21.89 -22.58 1.83
C LEU A 704 -22.10 -21.10 2.15
N LEU A 705 -23.25 -20.51 1.80
CA LEU A 705 -23.52 -19.10 2.08
C LEU A 705 -23.74 -18.80 3.56
N LEU A 706 -24.36 -19.72 4.30
CA LEU A 706 -24.53 -19.59 5.75
C LEU A 706 -23.16 -19.60 6.46
N VAL A 707 -22.30 -20.54 6.08
CA VAL A 707 -20.93 -20.60 6.60
C VAL A 707 -20.12 -19.37 6.20
N TRP A 708 -20.24 -18.88 4.96
CA TRP A 708 -19.57 -17.65 4.49
C TRP A 708 -20.00 -16.41 5.28
N LEU A 709 -21.29 -16.29 5.61
CA LEU A 709 -21.78 -15.18 6.42
C LEU A 709 -21.19 -15.21 7.84
N LEU A 710 -21.17 -16.38 8.47
CA LEU A 710 -20.67 -16.55 9.84
C LEU A 710 -19.14 -16.42 9.92
N ALA A 711 -18.40 -17.06 9.02
CA ALA A 711 -16.94 -17.10 9.06
C ALA A 711 -16.26 -15.92 8.35
N GLY A 712 -16.98 -15.19 7.49
CA GLY A 712 -16.44 -14.08 6.70
C GLY A 712 -17.03 -12.72 7.09
N VAL A 713 -18.36 -12.57 6.98
CA VAL A 713 -19.01 -11.26 7.15
C VAL A 713 -19.04 -10.82 8.61
N ALA A 714 -19.36 -11.71 9.55
CA ALA A 714 -19.42 -11.36 10.97
C ALA A 714 -18.08 -10.83 11.52
N PRO A 715 -16.92 -11.49 11.30
CA PRO A 715 -15.61 -10.95 11.69
C PRO A 715 -15.30 -9.61 11.01
N PHE A 716 -15.65 -9.45 9.73
CA PHE A 716 -15.42 -8.19 9.01
C PHE A 716 -16.22 -7.01 9.56
N VAL A 717 -17.47 -7.24 10.00
CA VAL A 717 -18.27 -6.19 10.65
C VAL A 717 -17.64 -5.76 11.97
N LEU A 718 -17.12 -6.71 12.76
CA LEU A 718 -16.38 -6.41 13.99
C LEU A 718 -15.13 -5.58 13.67
N GLN A 719 -14.35 -6.01 12.69
CA GLN A 719 -13.15 -5.29 12.25
C GLN A 719 -13.46 -3.87 11.73
N MET A 720 -14.56 -3.68 11.00
CA MET A 720 -14.99 -2.36 10.53
C MET A 720 -15.37 -1.45 11.69
N ARG A 721 -16.07 -1.98 12.69
CA ARG A 721 -16.38 -1.26 13.94
C ARG A 721 -15.09 -0.85 14.66
N SER A 722 -14.12 -1.75 14.74
CA SER A 722 -12.81 -1.47 15.34
C SER A 722 -12.10 -0.31 14.64
N PHE A 723 -11.98 -0.39 13.32
CA PHE A 723 -11.37 0.66 12.50
C PHE A 723 -12.05 2.02 12.71
N LEU A 724 -13.39 2.04 12.72
CA LEU A 724 -14.15 3.27 12.93
C LEU A 724 -13.91 3.89 14.31
N LYS A 725 -13.74 3.09 15.37
CA LYS A 725 -13.40 3.61 16.71
C LYS A 725 -12.06 4.36 16.71
N PHE A 726 -11.02 3.75 16.11
CA PHE A 726 -9.67 4.33 16.16
C PHE A 726 -9.44 5.48 15.17
N VAL A 727 -10.18 5.53 14.05
CA VAL A 727 -10.13 6.64 13.09
C VAL A 727 -10.98 7.83 13.52
N THR A 728 -11.82 7.70 14.54
CA THR A 728 -12.64 8.82 15.02
C THR A 728 -11.75 9.79 15.83
N PRO A 729 -11.81 11.11 15.56
CA PRO A 729 -11.08 12.08 16.37
C PRO A 729 -11.52 12.06 17.83
N HIS A 730 -10.56 12.15 18.76
CA HIS A 730 -10.80 12.10 20.22
C HIS A 730 -10.28 13.35 20.93
N LYS A 731 -10.71 13.56 22.18
CA LYS A 731 -10.24 14.62 23.08
C LYS A 731 -9.81 14.00 24.41
N LEU A 732 -8.72 14.50 24.97
CA LEU A 732 -8.26 14.11 26.30
C LEU A 732 -9.11 14.79 27.39
N THR A 733 -9.32 14.08 28.49
CA THR A 733 -9.92 14.67 29.69
C THR A 733 -9.02 15.76 30.25
N LYS A 734 -9.61 16.93 30.51
CA LYS A 734 -8.87 18.14 30.93
C LYS A 734 -8.06 17.96 32.22
N SER A 735 -8.47 17.07 33.12
CA SER A 735 -7.78 16.80 34.40
C SER A 735 -6.44 16.08 34.21
N LEU A 736 -6.23 15.42 33.07
CA LEU A 736 -5.02 14.66 32.75
C LEU A 736 -4.02 15.46 31.90
N ILE A 737 -4.41 16.65 31.44
CA ILE A 737 -3.57 17.52 30.63
C ILE A 737 -2.67 18.32 31.57
N VAL A 738 -1.37 18.29 31.31
CA VAL A 738 -0.39 19.10 32.02
C VAL A 738 -0.32 20.48 31.35
N PRO A 739 -0.52 21.59 32.09
CA PRO A 739 -0.38 22.94 31.54
C PRO A 739 1.04 23.18 31.02
N SER A 740 1.15 23.86 29.88
CA SER A 740 2.42 24.22 29.27
C SER A 740 3.31 25.01 30.24
N GLY A 741 4.57 24.60 30.38
CA GLY A 741 5.55 25.23 31.28
C GLY A 741 5.55 24.69 32.72
N SER A 742 4.75 23.67 33.04
CA SER A 742 4.83 23.00 34.35
C SER A 742 6.18 22.28 34.50
N PRO A 743 6.93 22.48 35.60
CA PRO A 743 8.22 21.84 35.80
C PRO A 743 8.08 20.34 36.04
N GLU A 744 9.03 19.57 35.51
CA GLU A 744 9.15 18.14 35.75
C GLU A 744 9.87 17.88 37.07
N GLU A 745 9.25 17.08 37.93
CA GLU A 745 9.80 16.71 39.23
C GLU A 745 10.08 15.20 39.30
N THR A 746 11.23 14.85 39.89
CA THR A 746 11.67 13.45 40.07
C THR A 746 11.98 13.10 41.53
N ARG A 747 11.94 14.09 42.44
CA ARG A 747 12.23 13.89 43.86
C ARG A 747 11.15 13.05 44.53
N ASN A 748 11.56 12.07 45.35
CA ASN A 748 10.66 11.17 46.09
C ASN A 748 9.60 10.48 45.20
N LEU A 749 9.97 10.14 43.95
CA LEU A 749 9.06 9.62 42.94
C LEU A 749 8.25 8.41 43.42
N VAL A 750 8.86 7.49 44.16
CA VAL A 750 8.21 6.27 44.66
C VAL A 750 7.14 6.57 45.72
N GLU A 751 7.32 7.64 46.50
CA GLU A 751 6.34 8.06 47.51
C GLU A 751 5.21 8.89 46.89
N ILE A 752 5.54 9.70 45.89
CA ILE A 752 4.59 10.64 45.26
C ILE A 752 3.74 9.96 44.19
N CYS A 753 4.36 9.05 43.43
CA CYS A 753 3.75 8.29 42.34
C CYS A 753 3.90 6.78 42.65
N PRO A 754 3.12 6.25 43.61
CA PRO A 754 3.36 4.91 44.18
C PRO A 754 2.92 3.74 43.30
N VAL A 755 2.28 4.00 42.15
CA VAL A 755 1.74 2.97 41.26
C VAL A 755 2.86 2.08 40.70
N ARG A 756 2.70 0.76 40.87
CA ARG A 756 3.65 -0.25 40.35
C ARG A 756 3.05 -1.17 39.30
N ALA A 757 1.74 -1.32 39.29
CA ALA A 757 1.04 -2.19 38.36
C ALA A 757 -0.36 -1.69 38.04
N LEU A 758 -0.82 -2.03 36.84
CA LEU A 758 -2.19 -1.79 36.39
C LEU A 758 -2.86 -3.13 36.07
N ILE A 759 -4.08 -3.33 36.54
CA ILE A 759 -5.01 -4.37 36.09
C ILE A 759 -5.99 -3.73 35.12
N LEU A 760 -5.91 -4.16 33.87
CA LEU A 760 -6.71 -3.61 32.78
C LEU A 760 -7.42 -4.74 32.04
N SER A 761 -8.76 -4.75 32.10
CA SER A 761 -9.60 -5.84 31.57
C SER A 761 -9.12 -7.24 31.99
N GLY A 762 -8.73 -7.37 33.27
CA GLY A 762 -8.23 -8.62 33.87
C GLY A 762 -6.76 -8.96 33.61
N VAL A 763 -6.05 -8.15 32.83
CA VAL A 763 -4.62 -8.36 32.50
C VAL A 763 -3.72 -7.52 33.39
N TRP A 764 -2.65 -8.14 33.92
CA TRP A 764 -1.61 -7.45 34.70
C TRP A 764 -0.59 -6.74 33.81
N TRP A 765 -0.31 -5.47 34.08
CA TRP A 765 0.70 -4.64 33.39
C TRP A 765 1.72 -4.07 34.38
N ASN A 766 3.00 -4.30 34.12
CA ASN A 766 4.07 -3.62 34.86
C ASN A 766 4.25 -2.21 34.32
N VAL A 767 4.15 -1.22 35.20
CA VAL A 767 4.35 0.18 34.86
C VAL A 767 5.36 0.80 35.81
N GLU A 768 6.15 1.73 35.28
CA GLU A 768 7.14 2.44 36.07
C GLU A 768 6.93 3.94 35.93
N PRO A 769 6.73 4.67 37.04
CA PRO A 769 6.72 6.13 37.01
C PRO A 769 8.11 6.66 36.63
N THR A 770 8.13 7.80 35.95
CA THR A 770 9.39 8.47 35.55
C THR A 770 9.55 9.84 36.20
N HIS A 771 8.48 10.63 36.22
CA HIS A 771 8.43 11.99 36.75
C HIS A 771 6.98 12.38 37.04
N TYR A 772 6.78 13.52 37.69
CA TYR A 772 5.46 14.08 37.96
C TYR A 772 5.41 15.60 37.80
N TYR A 773 4.20 16.12 37.70
CA TYR A 773 3.88 17.53 37.58
C TYR A 773 2.95 17.96 38.72
N LEU A 774 3.22 19.13 39.28
CA LEU A 774 2.35 19.78 40.26
C LEU A 774 1.47 20.81 39.55
N VAL A 775 0.16 20.54 39.48
CA VAL A 775 -0.82 21.39 38.80
C VAL A 775 -1.87 21.86 39.80
N GLY A 776 -1.62 23.02 40.42
CA GLY A 776 -2.44 23.51 41.53
C GLY A 776 -2.38 22.55 42.72
N SER A 777 -3.53 22.02 43.17
CA SER A 777 -3.61 21.01 44.23
C SER A 777 -3.56 19.56 43.70
N LYS A 778 -3.37 19.36 42.40
CA LYS A 778 -3.36 18.04 41.74
C LYS A 778 -1.95 17.62 41.39
N ARG A 779 -1.73 16.30 41.41
CA ARG A 779 -0.45 15.65 41.09
C ARG A 779 -0.67 14.75 39.89
N ILE A 780 0.00 15.04 38.77
CA ILE A 780 -0.08 14.24 37.56
C ILE A 780 1.24 13.49 37.42
N CYS A 781 1.19 12.16 37.42
CA CYS A 781 2.36 11.30 37.31
C CYS A 781 2.49 10.76 35.89
N HIS A 782 3.68 10.82 35.30
CA HIS A 782 3.99 10.15 34.05
C HIS A 782 4.47 8.72 34.31
N PHE A 783 4.06 7.79 33.46
CA PHE A 783 4.48 6.39 33.54
C PHE A 783 4.81 5.80 32.17
N VAL A 784 5.61 4.74 32.21
CA VAL A 784 6.00 3.97 31.03
C VAL A 784 5.78 2.47 31.24
N ALA A 785 5.43 1.77 30.16
CA ALA A 785 5.56 0.31 30.05
C ALA A 785 6.53 0.01 28.88
N PRO A 786 7.85 -0.05 29.15
CA PRO A 786 8.88 0.00 28.10
C PRO A 786 8.83 -1.19 27.13
N GLN A 787 8.44 -2.36 27.61
CA GLN A 787 8.30 -3.59 26.81
C GLN A 787 7.20 -3.52 25.76
N TYR A 788 6.32 -2.51 25.85
CA TYR A 788 5.21 -2.28 24.93
C TYR A 788 5.21 -0.87 24.34
N ASN A 789 6.33 -0.12 24.47
CA ASN A 789 6.45 1.26 23.99
C ASN A 789 5.21 2.11 24.38
N THR A 790 4.79 1.97 25.64
CA THR A 790 3.58 2.62 26.18
C THR A 790 3.98 3.74 27.12
N HIS A 791 3.38 4.91 26.94
CA HIS A 791 3.63 6.12 27.72
C HIS A 791 2.32 6.81 28.05
N GLY A 792 2.19 7.36 29.25
CA GLY A 792 0.94 7.97 29.67
C GLY A 792 1.05 8.79 30.94
N ASN A 793 -0.03 9.51 31.25
CA ASN A 793 -0.16 10.28 32.48
C ASN A 793 -1.35 9.75 33.29
N TYR A 794 -1.20 9.74 34.61
CA TYR A 794 -2.27 9.38 35.53
C TYR A 794 -2.42 10.40 36.67
N LEU A 795 -3.61 10.40 37.26
CA LEU A 795 -3.98 11.23 38.40
C LEU A 795 -4.63 10.33 39.47
N ILE A 796 -4.12 10.41 40.71
CA ILE A 796 -4.74 9.78 41.88
C ILE A 796 -5.55 10.83 42.63
N GLY A 797 -6.81 10.51 42.91
CA GLY A 797 -7.73 11.33 43.70
C GLY A 797 -7.28 11.47 45.16
N ALA A 798 -7.60 12.61 45.77
CA ALA A 798 -7.19 12.91 47.16
C ALA A 798 -8.10 12.26 48.22
N THR A 799 -9.26 11.73 47.82
CA THR A 799 -10.27 11.16 48.72
C THR A 799 -10.51 9.70 48.40
N LYS A 800 -10.87 8.94 49.44
CA LYS A 800 -11.27 7.55 49.30
C LYS A 800 -12.62 7.46 48.59
N VAL A 801 -12.75 6.48 47.71
CA VAL A 801 -13.97 6.23 46.93
C VAL A 801 -14.37 4.76 47.06
N GLU A 802 -15.63 4.46 46.74
CA GLU A 802 -16.04 3.06 46.63
C GLU A 802 -15.19 2.35 45.56
N PRO A 803 -14.65 1.16 45.87
CA PRO A 803 -13.83 0.39 44.95
C PRO A 803 -14.61 0.03 43.68
N TYR A 804 -13.94 0.06 42.53
CA TYR A 804 -14.54 -0.43 41.29
C TYR A 804 -14.77 -1.96 41.35
N ASP A 805 -15.74 -2.48 40.59
CA ASP A 805 -16.20 -3.88 40.67
C ASP A 805 -15.09 -4.96 40.50
N THR A 806 -13.99 -4.61 39.81
CA THR A 806 -12.83 -5.51 39.61
C THR A 806 -11.75 -5.38 40.68
N THR A 807 -11.91 -4.44 41.61
CA THR A 807 -10.99 -4.22 42.73
C THR A 807 -11.20 -5.29 43.80
N PRO A 808 -10.14 -5.91 44.33
CA PRO A 808 -10.28 -6.95 45.34
C PRO A 808 -10.91 -6.41 46.63
N THR A 809 -11.69 -7.23 47.31
CA THR A 809 -12.44 -6.85 48.51
C THR A 809 -11.55 -6.38 49.66
N ASN A 810 -10.29 -6.83 49.72
CA ASN A 810 -9.32 -6.39 50.72
C ASN A 810 -8.90 -4.91 50.54
N CYS A 811 -9.15 -4.31 49.38
CA CYS A 811 -8.84 -2.92 49.03
C CYS A 811 -10.04 -1.97 49.21
N ALA A 812 -11.21 -2.46 49.62
CA ALA A 812 -12.45 -1.67 49.68
C ALA A 812 -12.35 -0.42 50.57
N ASP A 813 -11.65 -0.52 51.71
CA ASP A 813 -11.49 0.60 52.65
C ASP A 813 -10.31 1.53 52.32
N ASP A 814 -9.55 1.25 51.25
CA ASP A 814 -8.32 1.96 50.92
C ASP A 814 -8.13 2.16 49.41
N SER A 815 -9.24 2.47 48.74
CA SER A 815 -9.33 2.76 47.31
C SER A 815 -9.47 4.26 47.04
N TYR A 816 -8.72 4.77 46.06
CA TYR A 816 -8.74 6.16 45.63
C TYR A 816 -9.16 6.25 44.17
N ALA A 817 -9.86 7.31 43.78
CA ALA A 817 -10.22 7.53 42.37
C ALA A 817 -8.96 7.60 41.50
N PHE A 818 -9.02 7.03 40.30
CA PHE A 818 -7.89 6.97 39.40
C PHE A 818 -8.32 7.27 37.96
N ASP A 819 -7.70 8.25 37.35
CA ASP A 819 -7.88 8.59 35.93
C ASP A 819 -6.52 8.48 35.22
N GLN A 820 -6.51 7.92 34.01
CA GLN A 820 -5.29 7.93 33.20
C GLN A 820 -5.58 7.97 31.69
N TYR A 821 -4.57 8.35 30.93
CA TYR A 821 -4.49 8.01 29.52
C TYR A 821 -3.11 7.44 29.22
N PHE A 822 -3.04 6.64 28.18
CA PHE A 822 -1.76 6.27 27.59
C PHE A 822 -1.83 6.19 26.07
N TYR A 823 -0.66 6.31 25.47
CA TYR A 823 -0.41 5.95 24.10
C TYR A 823 0.46 4.71 24.06
N HIS A 824 0.24 3.86 23.07
CA HIS A 824 1.16 2.77 22.74
C HIS A 824 1.55 2.88 21.25
N GLY A 825 2.86 2.97 21.03
CA GLY A 825 3.44 3.18 19.71
C GLY A 825 3.24 2.01 18.77
N SER A 826 2.96 2.28 17.49
CA SER A 826 2.86 1.28 16.43
C SER A 826 4.18 1.19 15.63
N ILE A 827 4.25 0.25 14.68
CA ILE A 827 5.34 0.13 13.70
C ILE A 827 5.32 1.31 12.68
N GLY A 828 4.19 2.02 12.57
CA GLY A 828 4.02 3.23 11.75
C GLY A 828 4.20 4.56 12.52
N TYR A 829 4.01 5.69 11.83
CA TYR A 829 4.03 7.05 12.40
C TYR A 829 2.73 7.38 13.15
N TYR A 830 2.27 6.46 14.01
CA TYR A 830 1.10 6.68 14.84
C TYR A 830 1.14 5.82 16.10
N SER A 831 0.36 6.22 17.09
CA SER A 831 0.13 5.48 18.33
C SER A 831 -1.37 5.28 18.54
N PHE A 832 -1.71 4.16 19.16
CA PHE A 832 -3.05 3.92 19.69
C PHE A 832 -3.18 4.65 21.01
N TYR A 833 -4.32 5.30 21.20
CA TYR A 833 -4.70 6.04 22.37
C TYR A 833 -5.77 5.29 23.15
N GLU A 834 -5.61 5.26 24.47
CA GLU A 834 -6.63 4.79 25.38
C GLU A 834 -6.75 5.70 26.60
N GLU A 835 -8.00 5.96 27.00
CA GLU A 835 -8.34 6.71 28.20
C GLU A 835 -9.14 5.82 29.15
N GLN A 836 -8.78 5.86 30.43
CA GLN A 836 -9.20 4.87 31.41
C GLN A 836 -9.50 5.52 32.76
N THR A 837 -10.46 4.92 33.47
CA THR A 837 -10.84 5.34 34.82
C THR A 837 -10.98 4.12 35.71
N GLY A 838 -10.82 4.29 37.02
CA GLY A 838 -10.94 3.19 37.97
C GLY A 838 -10.50 3.58 39.37
N THR A 839 -9.92 2.62 40.09
CA THR A 839 -9.53 2.78 41.49
C THR A 839 -8.11 2.29 41.76
N TYR A 840 -7.35 3.08 42.52
CA TYR A 840 -6.02 2.74 43.01
C TYR A 840 -6.10 2.17 44.44
N CYS A 841 -5.51 1.01 44.68
CA CYS A 841 -5.37 0.41 46.00
C CYS A 841 -4.01 0.73 46.63
N ALA A 842 -4.03 1.43 47.77
CA ALA A 842 -2.79 1.79 48.47
C ALA A 842 -2.13 0.64 49.23
N LYS A 843 -2.86 -0.46 49.52
CA LYS A 843 -2.33 -1.63 50.23
C LYS A 843 -1.33 -2.44 49.39
N ASP A 844 -1.54 -2.52 48.09
CA ASP A 844 -0.72 -3.32 47.17
C ASP A 844 -0.09 -2.51 46.02
N ASN A 845 -0.32 -1.19 46.00
CA ASN A 845 0.16 -0.26 44.98
C ASN A 845 -0.31 -0.59 43.55
N THR A 846 -1.47 -1.23 43.43
CA THR A 846 -2.05 -1.68 42.15
C THR A 846 -3.29 -0.86 41.81
N VAL A 847 -3.47 -0.61 40.52
CA VAL A 847 -4.60 0.13 39.96
C VAL A 847 -5.52 -0.83 39.23
N TYR A 848 -6.84 -0.67 39.39
CA TYR A 848 -7.88 -1.45 38.72
C TYR A 848 -8.70 -0.52 37.84
N ILE A 849 -8.61 -0.68 36.51
CA ILE A 849 -9.08 0.30 35.53
C ILE A 849 -9.80 -0.35 34.35
N PHE A 850 -10.70 0.42 33.73
CA PHE A 850 -11.42 0.05 32.52
C PHE A 850 -11.37 1.17 31.46
N GLY A 851 -11.50 0.79 30.19
CA GLY A 851 -11.43 1.70 29.04
C GLY A 851 -12.71 2.53 28.81
N ASN A 852 -12.54 3.84 28.72
CA ASN A 852 -13.60 4.83 28.44
C ASN A 852 -13.44 5.56 27.12
N GLY A 853 -12.21 5.73 26.63
CA GLY A 853 -11.91 6.45 25.39
C GLY A 853 -10.90 5.70 24.54
N LEU A 854 -11.09 5.71 23.22
CA LEU A 854 -10.18 5.09 22.25
C LEU A 854 -9.96 6.02 21.07
N GLY A 855 -8.75 5.98 20.52
CA GLY A 855 -8.39 6.77 19.36
C GLY A 855 -7.01 6.45 18.82
N SER A 856 -6.59 7.19 17.81
CA SER A 856 -5.23 7.11 17.29
C SER A 856 -4.68 8.51 17.06
N PHE A 857 -3.37 8.67 17.15
CA PHE A 857 -2.70 9.95 16.92
C PHE A 857 -1.35 9.76 16.24
N ASP A 858 -1.00 10.65 15.32
CA ASP A 858 0.27 10.60 14.56
C ASP A 858 1.45 11.05 15.45
N ILE A 859 1.78 10.22 16.43
CA ILE A 859 2.86 10.42 17.40
C ILE A 859 3.51 9.07 17.68
N ASN A 860 4.81 9.05 17.93
CA ASN A 860 5.55 7.85 18.33
C ASN A 860 6.92 8.25 18.93
N GLY A 861 7.63 7.31 19.57
CA GLY A 861 9.01 7.50 20.01
C GLY A 861 9.18 8.48 21.18
N SER A 862 10.24 9.30 21.16
CA SER A 862 10.51 10.28 22.24
C SER A 862 9.38 11.28 22.42
N PHE A 863 8.75 11.72 21.32
CA PHE A 863 7.56 12.59 21.38
C PHE A 863 6.41 11.98 22.15
N LEU A 864 6.31 10.65 22.19
CA LEU A 864 5.31 9.93 22.98
C LEU A 864 5.57 10.08 24.48
N ALA A 865 6.85 10.04 24.88
CA ALA A 865 7.28 10.19 26.26
C ALA A 865 7.13 11.64 26.76
N GLU A 866 7.28 12.61 25.87
CA GLU A 866 7.16 14.04 26.16
C GLU A 866 5.73 14.58 26.03
N ASP A 867 4.75 13.73 25.67
CA ASP A 867 3.38 14.19 25.46
C ASP A 867 2.67 14.51 26.78
N THR A 868 2.41 15.79 26.97
CA THR A 868 1.69 16.37 28.13
C THR A 868 0.18 16.46 27.93
N GLY A 869 -0.33 15.96 26.80
CA GLY A 869 -1.73 16.07 26.43
C GLY A 869 -2.07 17.41 25.76
N SER A 870 -3.24 17.52 25.13
CA SER A 870 -3.73 18.78 24.56
C SER A 870 -5.25 18.84 24.57
N GLY A 871 -5.81 20.05 24.69
CA GLY A 871 -7.28 20.25 24.72
C GLY A 871 -7.96 20.15 23.34
N GLY A 872 -7.18 20.01 22.27
CA GLY A 872 -7.66 19.89 20.89
C GLY A 872 -8.12 18.47 20.53
N TYR A 873 -8.75 18.31 19.37
CA TYR A 873 -9.03 16.98 18.82
C TYR A 873 -7.75 16.34 18.29
N ARG A 874 -7.58 15.05 18.56
CA ARG A 874 -6.46 14.20 18.11
C ARG A 874 -6.97 13.12 17.17
N HIS A 875 -6.21 12.87 16.10
CA HIS A 875 -6.54 11.91 15.03
C HIS A 875 -5.25 11.46 14.31
N SER A 876 -5.21 10.23 13.79
CA SER A 876 -4.12 9.73 12.95
C SER A 876 -4.54 9.63 11.48
N PHE A 877 -3.89 10.41 10.61
CA PHE A 877 -4.05 10.27 9.17
C PHE A 877 -3.39 9.00 8.65
N TYR A 878 -2.28 8.59 9.26
CA TYR A 878 -1.55 7.39 8.87
C TYR A 878 -2.40 6.13 9.10
N TYR A 879 -2.95 5.97 10.29
CA TYR A 879 -3.86 4.86 10.62
C TYR A 879 -5.09 4.86 9.71
N GLY A 880 -5.68 6.04 9.47
CA GLY A 880 -6.81 6.19 8.56
C GLY A 880 -6.51 5.66 7.16
N LEU A 881 -5.33 5.96 6.61
CA LEU A 881 -4.91 5.48 5.29
C LEU A 881 -4.66 3.97 5.26
N VAL A 882 -3.81 3.45 6.16
CA VAL A 882 -3.41 2.04 6.19
C VAL A 882 -4.60 1.14 6.54
N GLY A 883 -5.40 1.54 7.53
CA GLY A 883 -6.62 0.83 7.91
C GLY A 883 -7.66 0.79 6.77
N SER A 884 -7.81 1.89 6.02
CA SER A 884 -8.70 1.91 4.84
C SER A 884 -8.27 0.93 3.75
N ILE A 885 -6.96 0.82 3.49
CA ILE A 885 -6.40 -0.15 2.54
C ILE A 885 -6.72 -1.58 3.01
N TRP A 886 -6.51 -1.87 4.29
CA TRP A 886 -6.75 -3.19 4.88
C TRP A 886 -8.23 -3.61 4.82
N VAL A 887 -9.15 -2.73 5.24
CA VAL A 887 -10.60 -2.97 5.18
C VAL A 887 -11.06 -3.18 3.73
N THR A 888 -10.58 -2.35 2.81
CA THR A 888 -10.90 -2.50 1.38
C THR A 888 -10.43 -3.84 0.83
N TYR A 889 -9.21 -4.25 1.18
CA TYR A 889 -8.68 -5.55 0.77
C TYR A 889 -9.54 -6.71 1.29
N ARG A 890 -9.90 -6.69 2.58
CA ARG A 890 -10.78 -7.70 3.20
C ARG A 890 -12.15 -7.77 2.52
N ALA A 891 -12.74 -6.63 2.17
CA ALA A 891 -14.01 -6.57 1.44
C ALA A 891 -13.90 -7.24 0.05
N LEU A 892 -12.78 -7.04 -0.66
CA LEU A 892 -12.52 -7.69 -1.95
C LEU A 892 -12.36 -9.21 -1.81
N VAL A 893 -11.68 -9.69 -0.76
CA VAL A 893 -11.56 -11.13 -0.47
C VAL A 893 -12.92 -11.75 -0.17
N LEU A 894 -13.76 -11.09 0.63
CA LEU A 894 -15.13 -11.54 0.92
C LEU A 894 -15.97 -11.65 -0.35
N ARG A 895 -15.89 -10.65 -1.23
CA ARG A 895 -16.58 -10.66 -2.51
C ARG A 895 -16.11 -11.82 -3.39
N ARG A 896 -14.81 -12.07 -3.47
CA ARG A 896 -14.24 -13.22 -4.21
C ARG A 896 -14.78 -14.54 -3.66
N SER A 897 -14.73 -14.71 -2.33
CA SER A 897 -15.19 -15.92 -1.66
C SER A 897 -16.69 -16.17 -1.88
N PHE A 898 -17.52 -15.13 -1.78
CA PHE A 898 -18.96 -15.21 -2.06
C PHE A 898 -19.26 -15.72 -3.47
N ILE A 899 -18.55 -15.19 -4.47
CA ILE A 899 -18.73 -15.61 -5.86
C ILE A 899 -18.35 -17.09 -6.03
N SER A 900 -17.27 -17.54 -5.40
CA SER A 900 -16.82 -18.93 -5.45
C SER A 900 -17.79 -19.89 -4.76
N CYS A 901 -18.19 -19.59 -3.53
CA CYS A 901 -19.17 -20.36 -2.76
C CYS A 901 -20.51 -20.50 -3.50
N LYS A 902 -20.97 -19.41 -4.13
CA LYS A 902 -22.20 -19.41 -4.92
C LYS A 902 -22.10 -20.28 -6.18
N ARG A 903 -20.97 -20.21 -6.91
CA ARG A 903 -20.75 -20.98 -8.15
C ARG A 903 -20.56 -22.47 -7.87
N TYR A 904 -19.74 -22.80 -6.87
CA TYR A 904 -19.49 -24.18 -6.49
C TYR A 904 -20.74 -24.84 -5.90
N GLY A 905 -21.43 -24.15 -4.99
CA GLY A 905 -22.71 -24.64 -4.45
C GLY A 905 -23.76 -24.90 -5.54
N ARG A 906 -23.92 -23.98 -6.50
CA ARG A 906 -24.81 -24.18 -7.65
C ARG A 906 -24.43 -25.41 -8.47
N ARG A 907 -23.14 -25.65 -8.69
CA ARG A 907 -22.66 -26.81 -9.45
C ARG A 907 -22.90 -28.13 -8.70
N CYS A 908 -22.63 -28.18 -7.39
CA CYS A 908 -22.97 -29.34 -6.56
C CYS A 908 -24.48 -29.62 -6.60
N ASP A 909 -25.29 -28.56 -6.51
CA ASP A 909 -26.75 -28.64 -6.60
C ASP A 909 -27.22 -29.15 -7.99
N GLU A 910 -26.57 -28.73 -9.09
CA GLU A 910 -26.86 -29.16 -10.46
C GLU A 910 -26.47 -30.62 -10.74
N VAL A 911 -25.40 -31.11 -10.12
CA VAL A 911 -24.90 -32.50 -10.28
C VAL A 911 -25.54 -33.46 -9.25
N GLY A 912 -26.32 -32.95 -8.30
CA GLY A 912 -26.95 -33.73 -7.25
C GLY A 912 -26.00 -34.15 -6.11
N GLU A 913 -24.83 -33.51 -6.01
CA GLU A 913 -23.87 -33.74 -4.93
C GLU A 913 -24.23 -32.90 -3.69
N ASN A 914 -24.41 -33.56 -2.55
CA ASN A 914 -24.71 -32.90 -1.27
C ASN A 914 -23.44 -32.67 -0.47
N LEU A 915 -23.19 -31.42 -0.07
CA LEU A 915 -22.08 -31.08 0.82
C LEU A 915 -22.45 -31.34 2.29
N ASN A 916 -21.60 -32.07 3.00
CA ASN A 916 -21.69 -32.14 4.46
C ASN A 916 -21.21 -30.82 5.11
N ARG A 917 -21.47 -30.65 6.41
CA ARG A 917 -21.11 -29.42 7.13
C ARG A 917 -19.59 -29.17 7.15
N LYS A 918 -18.78 -30.22 7.27
CA LYS A 918 -17.31 -30.10 7.31
C LYS A 918 -16.76 -29.64 5.96
N GLU A 919 -17.24 -30.23 4.86
CA GLU A 919 -16.88 -29.85 3.50
C GLU A 919 -17.25 -28.40 3.18
N ALA A 920 -18.44 -27.95 3.63
CA ALA A 920 -18.85 -26.56 3.46
C ALA A 920 -17.95 -25.58 4.23
N VAL A 921 -17.52 -25.93 5.44
CA VAL A 921 -16.58 -25.13 6.25
C VAL A 921 -15.21 -25.04 5.57
N ILE A 922 -14.65 -26.18 5.16
CA ILE A 922 -13.35 -26.26 4.49
C ILE A 922 -13.38 -25.41 3.20
N PHE A 923 -14.41 -25.58 2.37
CA PHE A 923 -14.52 -24.83 1.12
C PHE A 923 -14.59 -23.32 1.33
N VAL A 924 -15.41 -22.86 2.29
CA VAL A 924 -15.53 -21.43 2.59
C VAL A 924 -14.23 -20.86 3.14
N GLN A 925 -13.57 -21.55 4.08
CA GLN A 925 -12.31 -21.10 4.68
C GLN A 925 -11.18 -21.02 3.65
N GLU A 926 -11.08 -22.00 2.75
CA GLU A 926 -10.16 -21.97 1.60
C GLU A 926 -10.39 -20.73 0.72
N ASN A 927 -11.64 -20.39 0.45
CA ASN A 927 -11.96 -19.23 -0.39
C ASN A 927 -11.82 -17.88 0.33
N LEU A 928 -11.90 -17.87 1.66
CA LEU A 928 -11.63 -16.73 2.53
C LEU A 928 -10.14 -16.51 2.81
N ARG A 929 -9.24 -17.38 2.30
CA ARG A 929 -7.79 -17.16 2.42
C ARG A 929 -7.37 -15.78 1.94
N LEU A 930 -6.53 -15.13 2.75
CA LEU A 930 -6.01 -13.81 2.47
C LEU A 930 -5.16 -13.80 1.19
N SER A 931 -4.23 -14.72 1.07
CA SER A 931 -3.42 -14.95 -0.13
C SER A 931 -4.18 -15.81 -1.15
N ALA A 932 -4.22 -15.36 -2.41
CA ALA A 932 -4.75 -16.16 -3.51
C ALA A 932 -3.75 -17.27 -3.92
N HIS A 933 -4.24 -18.36 -4.50
CA HIS A 933 -3.38 -19.32 -5.21
C HIS A 933 -2.63 -18.58 -6.33
N GLY A 934 -1.30 -18.61 -6.28
CA GLY A 934 -0.42 -17.83 -7.17
C GLY A 934 0.10 -16.51 -6.59
N ALA A 935 -0.25 -16.15 -5.35
CA ALA A 935 0.33 -15.01 -4.66
C ALA A 935 1.85 -15.22 -4.46
N THR A 936 2.65 -14.28 -4.94
CA THR A 936 4.10 -14.27 -4.70
C THR A 936 4.41 -14.01 -3.22
N ILE A 937 5.61 -14.38 -2.77
CA ILE A 937 6.08 -14.17 -1.39
C ILE A 937 5.94 -12.70 -0.94
N TYR A 938 6.07 -11.74 -1.86
CA TYR A 938 5.94 -10.32 -1.58
C TYR A 938 4.51 -9.86 -1.34
N HIS A 939 3.54 -10.37 -2.11
CA HIS A 939 2.13 -10.11 -1.80
C HIS A 939 1.81 -10.60 -0.38
N ARG A 940 2.39 -11.74 0.02
CA ARG A 940 2.24 -12.27 1.37
C ARG A 940 2.89 -11.37 2.42
N PHE A 941 4.08 -10.81 2.18
CA PHE A 941 4.68 -9.84 3.11
C PHE A 941 3.86 -8.53 3.24
N ALA A 942 3.33 -8.00 2.14
CA ALA A 942 2.46 -6.82 2.20
C ALA A 942 1.17 -7.10 2.98
N LEU A 943 0.59 -8.30 2.79
CA LEU A 943 -0.56 -8.75 3.57
C LEU A 943 -0.22 -8.98 5.04
N LEU A 944 0.99 -9.45 5.33
CA LEU A 944 1.46 -9.65 6.70
C LEU A 944 1.49 -8.33 7.45
N TYR A 945 2.02 -7.28 6.82
CA TYR A 945 2.01 -5.94 7.39
C TYR A 945 0.58 -5.47 7.71
N LEU A 946 -0.33 -5.47 6.72
CA LEU A 946 -1.72 -5.04 6.93
C LEU A 946 -2.46 -5.90 7.99
N LEU A 947 -2.16 -7.20 8.05
CA LEU A 947 -2.74 -8.11 9.00
C LEU A 947 -2.25 -7.86 10.43
N VAL A 948 -0.95 -7.56 10.62
CA VAL A 948 -0.39 -7.18 11.91
C VAL A 948 -1.07 -5.93 12.45
N GLU A 949 -1.30 -4.92 11.62
CA GLU A 949 -2.06 -3.71 12.01
C GLU A 949 -3.49 -4.05 12.46
N GLY A 950 -4.14 -5.00 11.78
CA GLY A 950 -5.44 -5.54 12.18
C GLY A 950 -5.42 -6.28 13.52
N ILE A 951 -4.39 -7.09 13.77
CA ILE A 951 -4.18 -7.81 15.03
C ILE A 951 -3.98 -6.83 16.18
N MET A 952 -3.15 -5.79 16.00
CA MET A 952 -2.92 -4.77 17.01
C MET A 952 -4.22 -4.05 17.36
N THR A 953 -5.00 -3.65 16.36
CA THR A 953 -6.31 -3.02 16.58
C THR A 953 -7.25 -3.91 17.41
N ASP A 954 -7.30 -5.21 17.13
CA ASP A 954 -8.13 -6.16 17.87
C ASP A 954 -7.62 -6.40 19.29
N LEU A 955 -6.30 -6.46 19.48
CA LEU A 955 -5.66 -6.62 20.79
C LEU A 955 -5.96 -5.43 21.71
N PHE A 956 -5.88 -4.20 21.20
CA PHE A 956 -6.23 -3.02 22.00
C PHE A 956 -7.70 -3.00 22.39
N LEU A 957 -8.60 -3.42 21.51
CA LEU A 957 -10.02 -3.50 21.87
C LEU A 957 -10.32 -4.59 22.89
N LEU A 958 -9.53 -5.65 22.95
CA LEU A 958 -9.64 -6.63 24.03
C LEU A 958 -9.21 -6.03 25.36
N ILE A 959 -8.15 -5.22 25.34
CA ILE A 959 -7.61 -4.53 26.51
C ILE A 959 -8.57 -3.43 26.97
N ALA A 960 -9.32 -2.81 26.06
CA ALA A 960 -10.18 -1.66 26.36
C ALA A 960 -11.65 -1.98 26.64
N ASN A 961 -12.12 -3.21 26.43
CA ASN A 961 -13.52 -3.56 26.68
C ASN A 961 -13.61 -4.74 27.66
N GLU A 962 -14.64 -4.74 28.51
CA GLU A 962 -14.92 -5.85 29.43
C GLU A 962 -16.16 -6.67 29.01
N GLY A 963 -16.37 -7.81 29.67
CA GLY A 963 -17.60 -8.61 29.57
C GLY A 963 -17.85 -9.23 28.18
N ILE A 964 -19.09 -9.17 27.71
CA ILE A 964 -19.52 -9.82 26.45
C ILE A 964 -18.84 -9.19 25.23
N LEU A 965 -18.53 -7.89 25.29
CA LEU A 965 -17.90 -7.17 24.19
C LEU A 965 -16.45 -7.62 23.96
N ALA A 966 -15.71 -7.87 25.04
CA ALA A 966 -14.39 -8.50 25.00
C ALA A 966 -14.46 -9.91 24.41
N LYS A 967 -15.43 -10.72 24.88
CA LYS A 967 -15.68 -12.09 24.39
C LYS A 967 -15.96 -12.15 22.88
N ILE A 968 -16.66 -11.16 22.34
CA ILE A 968 -16.92 -11.05 20.90
C ILE A 968 -15.65 -10.66 20.14
N GLN A 969 -14.81 -9.79 20.70
CA GLN A 969 -13.58 -9.33 20.06
C GLN A 969 -12.53 -10.45 19.92
N TYR A 970 -12.50 -11.41 20.85
CA TYR A 970 -11.65 -12.60 20.74
C TYR A 970 -11.91 -13.43 19.49
N VAL A 971 -13.15 -13.44 18.98
CA VAL A 971 -13.49 -14.13 17.73
C VAL A 971 -12.83 -13.45 16.53
N SER A 972 -12.76 -12.11 16.51
CA SER A 972 -12.05 -11.34 15.48
C SER A 972 -10.54 -11.57 15.56
N LEU A 973 -9.97 -11.54 16.79
CA LEU A 973 -8.55 -11.78 17.00
C LEU A 973 -8.13 -13.20 16.56
N GLY A 974 -8.90 -14.22 16.95
CA GLY A 974 -8.64 -15.61 16.54
C GLY A 974 -8.63 -15.77 15.03
N TYR A 975 -9.58 -15.13 14.33
CA TYR A 975 -9.63 -15.11 12.87
C TYR A 975 -8.41 -14.43 12.21
N ASN A 976 -7.96 -13.30 12.77
CA ASN A 976 -6.76 -12.60 12.30
C ASN A 976 -5.47 -13.40 12.60
N LEU A 977 -5.36 -14.02 13.77
CA LEU A 977 -4.22 -14.86 14.17
C LEU A 977 -4.13 -16.13 13.32
N SER A 978 -5.26 -16.75 13.00
CA SER A 978 -5.34 -17.88 12.06
C SER A 978 -4.81 -17.50 10.68
N GLY A 979 -5.26 -16.34 10.17
CA GLY A 979 -4.74 -15.77 8.94
C GLY A 979 -3.24 -15.49 8.99
N PHE A 980 -2.72 -15.08 10.15
CA PHE A 980 -1.31 -14.74 10.35
C PHE A 980 -0.42 -15.98 10.33
N LEU A 981 -0.80 -17.02 11.07
CA LEU A 981 -0.09 -18.30 11.07
C LEU A 981 -0.07 -18.93 9.68
N LEU A 982 -1.20 -18.89 8.97
CA LEU A 982 -1.30 -19.40 7.61
C LEU A 982 -0.39 -18.62 6.66
N LEU A 983 -0.42 -17.28 6.72
CA LEU A 983 0.35 -16.43 5.84
C LEU A 983 1.86 -16.58 6.08
N ILE A 984 2.30 -16.67 7.34
CA ILE A 984 3.69 -16.97 7.70
C ILE A 984 4.11 -18.33 7.16
N TYR A 985 3.30 -19.36 7.36
CA TYR A 985 3.61 -20.68 6.84
C TYR A 985 3.71 -20.69 5.32
N GLU A 986 2.82 -20.00 4.62
CA GLU A 986 2.90 -19.87 3.16
C GLU A 986 4.14 -19.09 2.68
N ILE A 987 4.65 -18.15 3.48
CA ILE A 987 5.92 -17.45 3.21
C ILE A 987 7.09 -18.44 3.36
N ILE A 988 7.11 -19.22 4.44
CA ILE A 988 8.16 -20.22 4.70
C ILE A 988 8.11 -21.35 3.66
N GLU A 989 6.93 -21.82 3.27
CA GLU A 989 6.76 -22.84 2.24
C GLU A 989 7.27 -22.33 0.88
N ALA A 990 7.01 -21.07 0.54
CA ALA A 990 7.48 -20.47 -0.70
C ALA A 990 8.97 -20.11 -0.72
N SER A 991 9.63 -20.01 0.44
CA SER A 991 11.07 -19.75 0.52
C SER A 991 11.93 -21.01 0.37
N SER A 992 11.31 -22.19 0.25
CA SER A 992 12.00 -23.50 0.18
C SER A 992 12.92 -23.77 1.37
N CYS A 993 12.71 -23.08 2.50
CA CYS A 993 13.60 -23.13 3.67
C CYS A 993 13.43 -24.44 4.48
N MET A 994 12.32 -25.17 4.29
CA MET A 994 12.05 -26.41 5.02
C MET A 994 12.18 -27.66 4.14
N ARG A 995 12.81 -28.72 4.68
CA ARG A 995 12.78 -30.05 4.06
C ARG A 995 11.36 -30.60 4.06
N GLU A 996 11.03 -31.39 3.04
CA GLU A 996 9.68 -31.89 2.79
C GLU A 996 9.06 -32.69 3.95
N LYS A 997 9.88 -33.49 4.67
CA LYS A 997 9.45 -34.22 5.87
C LYS A 997 8.89 -33.29 6.95
N TYR A 998 9.60 -32.21 7.26
CA TYR A 998 9.18 -31.23 8.26
C TYR A 998 8.01 -30.38 7.75
N ARG A 999 8.03 -30.03 6.45
CA ARG A 999 6.92 -29.31 5.81
C ARG A 999 5.59 -30.06 6.00
N LEU A 1000 5.56 -31.35 5.69
CA LEU A 1000 4.35 -32.19 5.81
C LEU A 1000 3.93 -32.37 7.28
N PHE A 1001 4.89 -32.55 8.19
CA PHE A 1001 4.63 -32.63 9.62
C PHE A 1001 3.94 -31.35 10.13
N PHE A 1002 4.54 -30.18 9.88
CA PHE A 1002 3.94 -28.90 10.27
C PHE A 1002 2.61 -28.62 9.57
N LYS A 1003 2.45 -29.01 8.29
CA LYS A 1003 1.18 -28.82 7.58
C LYS A 1003 0.02 -29.56 8.24
N ARG A 1004 0.27 -30.82 8.65
CA ARG A 1004 -0.75 -31.68 9.27
C ARG A 1004 -1.08 -31.22 10.69
N LEU A 1005 -0.05 -30.90 11.48
CA LEU A 1005 -0.19 -30.47 12.87
C LEU A 1005 -0.76 -29.04 13.01
N TRP A 1006 -0.35 -28.11 12.15
CA TRP A 1006 -0.66 -26.69 12.33
C TRP A 1006 -1.91 -26.23 11.58
N PHE A 1007 -2.33 -26.91 10.51
CA PHE A 1007 -3.41 -26.44 9.63
C PHE A 1007 -4.55 -27.43 9.44
N SER A 1008 -4.74 -28.34 10.41
CA SER A 1008 -5.95 -29.16 10.47
C SER A 1008 -7.18 -28.30 10.78
N TYR A 1009 -8.17 -28.34 9.88
CA TYR A 1009 -9.41 -27.57 10.01
C TYR A 1009 -10.24 -27.92 11.25
N GLU A 1010 -10.08 -29.14 11.78
CA GLU A 1010 -10.82 -29.63 12.93
C GLU A 1010 -10.25 -29.12 14.26
N THR A 1011 -8.92 -28.95 14.35
CA THR A 1011 -8.23 -28.48 15.56
C THR A 1011 -8.00 -26.98 15.59
N ALA A 1012 -8.02 -26.32 14.41
CA ALA A 1012 -7.80 -24.89 14.30
C ALA A 1012 -8.87 -24.06 15.02
N PHE A 1013 -10.16 -24.37 14.82
CA PHE A 1013 -11.26 -23.61 15.41
C PHE A 1013 -11.33 -23.77 16.94
N LEU A 1014 -11.15 -25.00 17.45
CA LEU A 1014 -11.17 -25.27 18.90
C LEU A 1014 -9.93 -24.68 19.59
N GLY A 1015 -8.75 -24.80 18.95
CA GLY A 1015 -7.52 -24.19 19.44
C GLY A 1015 -7.58 -22.66 19.45
N GLU A 1016 -8.22 -22.02 18.47
CA GLU A 1016 -8.42 -20.56 18.44
C GLU A 1016 -9.39 -20.10 19.55
N LEU A 1017 -10.45 -20.86 19.82
CA LEU A 1017 -11.41 -20.57 20.89
C LEU A 1017 -10.80 -20.74 22.29
N LEU A 1018 -10.02 -21.81 22.50
CA LEU A 1018 -9.28 -22.05 23.75
C LEU A 1018 -8.16 -21.03 23.95
N SER A 1019 -7.45 -20.64 22.88
CA SER A 1019 -6.44 -19.58 22.93
C SER A 1019 -7.05 -18.24 23.30
N ALA A 1020 -8.18 -17.88 22.70
CA ALA A 1020 -8.97 -16.72 23.10
C ALA A 1020 -9.37 -16.74 24.58
N ALA A 1021 -9.80 -17.89 25.11
CA ALA A 1021 -10.25 -18.00 26.50
C ALA A 1021 -9.11 -17.93 27.53
N LEU A 1022 -7.88 -18.30 27.16
CA LEU A 1022 -6.73 -18.42 28.06
C LEU A 1022 -5.67 -17.31 27.86
N GLN A 1023 -5.86 -16.45 26.86
CA GLN A 1023 -4.92 -15.38 26.51
C GLN A 1023 -4.70 -14.37 27.64
N GLU A 1024 -5.75 -14.03 28.41
CA GLU A 1024 -5.68 -13.11 29.55
C GLU A 1024 -4.70 -13.61 30.63
N GLN A 1025 -4.81 -14.90 30.99
CA GLN A 1025 -3.94 -15.55 31.97
C GLN A 1025 -2.50 -15.61 31.49
N MET A 1026 -2.31 -15.85 30.19
CA MET A 1026 -1.00 -15.95 29.57
C MET A 1026 -0.27 -14.60 29.53
N ILE A 1027 -0.95 -13.50 29.17
CA ILE A 1027 -0.34 -12.16 29.17
C ILE A 1027 0.06 -11.77 30.60
N THR A 1028 -0.83 -12.04 31.56
CA THR A 1028 -0.56 -11.81 32.99
C THR A 1028 0.66 -12.61 33.47
N ALA A 1029 0.79 -13.88 33.07
CA ALA A 1029 1.94 -14.70 33.42
C ALA A 1029 3.25 -14.19 32.77
N LEU A 1030 3.21 -13.73 31.51
CA LEU A 1030 4.37 -13.15 30.83
C LEU A 1030 4.84 -11.87 31.50
N ASN A 1031 3.91 -10.97 31.81
CA ASN A 1031 4.22 -9.69 32.44
C ASN A 1031 4.77 -9.89 33.86
N ARG A 1032 4.31 -10.90 34.59
CA ARG A 1032 4.85 -11.25 35.91
C ARG A 1032 6.12 -12.11 35.88
N SER A 1033 6.68 -12.37 34.70
CA SER A 1033 7.91 -13.16 34.57
C SER A 1033 9.16 -12.31 34.80
N SER A 1034 10.24 -12.94 35.26
CA SER A 1034 11.53 -12.30 35.52
C SER A 1034 12.18 -11.66 34.28
N ILE A 1035 11.68 -11.98 33.07
CA ILE A 1035 12.16 -11.41 31.80
C ILE A 1035 11.83 -9.91 31.72
N PHE A 1036 10.70 -9.48 32.28
CA PHE A 1036 10.24 -8.09 32.21
C PHE A 1036 10.41 -7.31 33.51
N ASP A 1037 10.98 -7.91 34.55
CA ASP A 1037 11.26 -7.25 35.85
C ASP A 1037 12.27 -6.08 35.75
N LYS A 1038 13.11 -6.02 34.69
CA LYS A 1038 14.12 -4.95 34.48
C LYS A 1038 13.90 -4.14 33.20
N SER A 1039 12.67 -4.09 32.71
CA SER A 1039 12.30 -3.56 31.40
C SER A 1039 12.81 -2.14 31.14
N LYS A 1040 12.66 -1.21 32.09
CA LYS A 1040 13.12 0.19 31.94
C LYS A 1040 14.63 0.32 31.73
N SER A 1041 15.43 -0.37 32.55
CA SER A 1041 16.89 -0.28 32.46
C SER A 1041 17.42 -0.79 31.11
N THR A 1042 16.81 -1.86 30.57
CA THR A 1042 17.16 -2.41 29.27
C THR A 1042 16.70 -1.51 28.12
N ALA A 1043 15.50 -0.93 28.23
CA ALA A 1043 14.96 -0.03 27.22
C ALA A 1043 15.78 1.28 27.12
N LEU A 1044 16.24 1.83 28.24
CA LEU A 1044 17.14 2.98 28.25
C LEU A 1044 18.51 2.67 27.63
N ALA A 1045 19.01 1.44 27.76
CA ALA A 1045 20.29 1.03 27.20
C ALA A 1045 20.28 0.84 25.67
N VAL A 1046 19.14 0.45 25.07
CA VAL A 1046 19.06 0.07 23.65
C VAL A 1046 18.07 0.90 22.82
N SER A 1047 17.09 1.56 23.46
CA SER A 1047 15.90 2.27 22.93
C SER A 1047 14.58 1.55 23.28
N TYR A 1048 13.57 2.34 23.68
CA TYR A 1048 12.18 1.90 23.88
C TYR A 1048 11.61 1.18 22.66
N TYR A 1049 11.93 1.63 21.44
CA TYR A 1049 11.48 0.98 20.21
C TYR A 1049 12.05 -0.42 20.04
N PHE A 1050 13.35 -0.56 20.23
CA PHE A 1050 14.02 -1.84 20.04
C PHE A 1050 13.57 -2.85 21.11
N TRP A 1051 13.46 -2.40 22.35
CA TRP A 1051 13.00 -3.23 23.44
C TRP A 1051 11.53 -3.65 23.29
N SER A 1052 10.67 -2.75 22.79
CA SER A 1052 9.28 -3.08 22.44
C SER A 1052 9.18 -4.09 21.31
N LEU A 1053 10.04 -4.00 20.28
CA LEU A 1053 10.09 -5.01 19.23
C LEU A 1053 10.41 -6.41 19.79
N ILE A 1054 11.33 -6.49 20.76
CA ILE A 1054 11.64 -7.73 21.48
C ILE A 1054 10.44 -8.18 22.31
N GLY A 1055 9.82 -7.28 23.09
CA GLY A 1055 8.65 -7.56 23.92
C GLY A 1055 7.47 -8.11 23.11
N HIS A 1056 7.09 -7.44 22.02
CA HIS A 1056 6.07 -7.93 21.09
C HIS A 1056 6.48 -9.24 20.41
N GLY A 1057 7.76 -9.40 20.05
CA GLY A 1057 8.27 -10.65 19.50
C GLY A 1057 8.10 -11.83 20.45
N ILE A 1058 8.45 -11.66 21.73
CA ILE A 1058 8.25 -12.67 22.79
C ILE A 1058 6.76 -12.97 22.97
N PHE A 1059 5.91 -11.94 22.99
CA PHE A 1059 4.46 -12.13 23.09
C PHE A 1059 3.90 -12.95 21.93
N VAL A 1060 4.25 -12.62 20.69
CA VAL A 1060 3.81 -13.35 19.49
C VAL A 1060 4.32 -14.79 19.50
N LEU A 1061 5.58 -15.01 19.90
CA LEU A 1061 6.16 -16.35 20.00
C LEU A 1061 5.46 -17.18 21.06
N ALA A 1062 5.19 -16.61 22.23
CA ALA A 1062 4.52 -17.28 23.31
C ALA A 1062 3.06 -17.61 22.94
N LEU A 1063 2.36 -16.69 22.26
CA LEU A 1063 0.98 -16.90 21.82
C LEU A 1063 0.93 -18.00 20.76
N THR A 1064 1.89 -17.99 19.83
CA THR A 1064 2.04 -19.05 18.83
C THR A 1064 2.32 -20.39 19.51
N ALA A 1065 3.26 -20.45 20.46
CA ALA A 1065 3.58 -21.67 21.20
C ALA A 1065 2.36 -22.20 21.97
N PHE A 1066 1.57 -21.32 22.59
CA PHE A 1066 0.35 -21.69 23.30
C PHE A 1066 -0.71 -22.30 22.37
N VAL A 1067 -1.01 -21.62 21.25
CA VAL A 1067 -1.93 -22.13 20.22
C VAL A 1067 -1.47 -23.51 19.73
N LEU A 1068 -0.17 -23.70 19.56
CA LEU A 1068 0.41 -24.97 19.14
C LEU A 1068 0.27 -26.07 20.21
N SER A 1069 0.53 -25.76 21.48
CA SER A 1069 0.34 -26.70 22.59
C SER A 1069 -1.11 -27.14 22.73
N CYS A 1070 -2.07 -26.22 22.61
CA CYS A 1070 -3.49 -26.57 22.61
C CYS A 1070 -3.86 -27.50 21.44
N ARG A 1071 -3.38 -27.20 20.23
CA ARG A 1071 -3.62 -28.05 19.05
C ARG A 1071 -3.01 -29.44 19.21
N LEU A 1072 -1.79 -29.52 19.74
CA LEU A 1072 -1.10 -30.79 19.99
C LEU A 1072 -1.88 -31.65 21.01
N HIS A 1073 -2.35 -31.04 22.11
CA HIS A 1073 -3.16 -31.75 23.11
C HIS A 1073 -4.46 -32.29 22.54
N ILE A 1074 -5.15 -31.51 21.68
CA ILE A 1074 -6.40 -31.94 21.01
C ILE A 1074 -6.15 -33.07 20.01
N GLU A 1075 -5.01 -33.12 19.33
CA GLU A 1075 -4.69 -34.22 18.41
C GLU A 1075 -4.26 -35.51 19.12
N THR A 1076 -3.69 -35.40 20.33
CA THR A 1076 -3.27 -36.55 21.13
C THR A 1076 -4.37 -37.13 22.02
N ALA A 1077 -5.46 -36.39 22.23
CA ALA A 1077 -6.63 -36.78 23.02
C ALA A 1077 -7.73 -37.28 22.09
#